data_AF-A0A1F3X1B4-F1
#
_entry.id   AF-A0A1F3X1B4-F1
#
_cell.length_a   1.000
_cell.length_b   1.000
_cell.length_c   1.000
_cell.angle_alpha   90.00
_cell.angle_beta   90.00
_cell.angle_gamma   90.00
#
_symmetry.space_group_name_H-M   'P 1'
#
loop_
_entity.id
_entity.type
_entity.pdbx_description
1 polymer ?
#
loop_
_entity_poly.entity_id
_entity_poly.type
_entity_poly.pdbx_seq_one_letter_code
_entity_poly.pdbx_strand_id
1 'polypeptide(L)'
;MSRPRFADPEILRTSLAGTILRMAALGLGDVADFPFIEPPSSRAIADGYVLLQELNAVDEARQLTPIGAKLAKLTLDPKLARMLLAAHDQHCVSEMLVIASALSVQDPRIRPMGAEGAADVKHKYFVAEHSDFMGLLKIWAFYVESLQHKKSNRKLIEECHSHFLSYLRLREWHDLNGQLAAQANELGLRLNPSPATYEQIHRALLAGLIANIGVKADEGHYQGAREIKFHIHPGSSLFKKGTKWLMAAELTETGKLYARNVAKIEPEWVEQVGAHLIKRHYFDPHWEKSAAQVVAFERTTLYGLTLTPRRRVHFGAIDPKQAREIFIRSALVAGQFESKAKFFLHNQALVEEIRELEHKSRRPDVLVDEERMFAFFDARMPADIVNGHGFEKWRREAEHKNPQLLCMQRDDLMRHGAEEVTEVLFPDTLQVDDTACPLTYRFEPGHPLDGVTLTLPLHLLNRVNEARCAWLVPGMVRDKVAALMKGLPKGIRNRTVPVQEFVTGFLSASPSPRPSPLKGEGVTPSPLVGEGWGEGESLAITTALSTFIRNKLKETVAPEVWEKIELPAHLHMNYCVVDDAGQELAQGRNLAELKQKLGQAAQMTFAQGTATPFDREGITQWDFGDLPEKVSFNRGSQTLTGYPALVDEGENVSIHLFDTAQAANESMRGGVRRLLMLALKEQIKQLEKNIPNFNQLALQARNIMAPDALKADLLIAIADRAFIGEDVLPRDEKAFIKQRDRARTRLPAVAQGATRIATDIFTEYHALQGPLTQKMSHPLQTDLQTQLTHLIYPHFLSQTPWEHLQHIPRYLKAIQRRLEKRLGNAERDGKHMASVRELWQQYEARVEKHRKAGIQDEKLTAFRWMLEELRVSLFAQELKTPYPVSYKRLAKAWEEVAP
;
A
#
# COMPACT_ATOMS: atom_id res chain seq x y z
N MET A 1 -17.37 57.60 -54.94
CA MET A 1 -17.83 57.82 -53.56
C MET A 1 -18.11 59.31 -53.38
N SER A 2 -19.37 59.68 -53.18
CA SER A 2 -19.79 61.06 -52.87
C SER A 2 -19.50 61.37 -51.40
N ARG A 3 -18.85 62.50 -51.11
CA ARG A 3 -18.62 62.96 -49.73
C ARG A 3 -19.95 63.45 -49.13
N PRO A 4 -20.31 63.09 -47.89
CA PRO A 4 -21.52 63.57 -47.24
C PRO A 4 -21.53 65.10 -47.11
N ARG A 5 -22.73 65.71 -47.16
CA ARG A 5 -22.95 67.17 -47.15
C ARG A 5 -22.60 67.82 -45.81
N PHE A 6 -22.67 67.05 -44.71
CA PHE A 6 -22.30 67.46 -43.35
C PHE A 6 -21.29 66.47 -42.76
N ALA A 7 -20.50 66.94 -41.80
CA ALA A 7 -19.60 66.08 -41.02
C ALA A 7 -20.35 65.50 -39.83
N ASP A 8 -20.02 64.27 -39.44
CA ASP A 8 -20.65 63.60 -38.30
C ASP A 8 -20.39 64.38 -37.00
N PRO A 9 -21.41 64.64 -36.16
CA PRO A 9 -21.25 65.32 -34.89
C PRO A 9 -20.28 64.62 -33.94
N GLU A 10 -19.63 65.40 -33.08
CA GLU A 10 -18.65 64.87 -32.13
C GLU A 10 -19.23 63.84 -31.16
N ILE A 11 -20.50 64.02 -30.75
CA ILE A 11 -21.21 63.12 -29.83
C ILE A 11 -21.33 61.68 -30.35
N LEU A 12 -21.22 61.47 -31.66
CA LEU A 12 -21.27 60.14 -32.29
C LEU A 12 -19.89 59.46 -32.36
N ARG A 13 -18.80 60.20 -32.15
CA ARG A 13 -17.42 59.75 -32.40
C ARG A 13 -16.48 59.87 -31.20
N THR A 14 -16.96 60.35 -30.05
CA THR A 14 -16.16 60.49 -28.81
C THR A 14 -16.80 59.77 -27.63
N SER A 15 -16.00 59.54 -26.57
CA SER A 15 -16.47 58.91 -25.34
C SER A 15 -17.50 59.79 -24.62
N LEU A 16 -18.63 59.19 -24.25
CA LEU A 16 -19.71 59.90 -23.55
C LEU A 16 -19.54 59.93 -22.03
N ALA A 17 -18.57 59.23 -21.46
CA ALA A 17 -18.44 59.10 -20.01
C ALA A 17 -18.41 60.46 -19.28
N GLY A 18 -17.68 61.45 -19.81
CA GLY A 18 -17.63 62.79 -19.21
C GLY A 18 -18.94 63.57 -19.34
N THR A 19 -19.72 63.32 -20.38
CA THR A 19 -21.06 63.91 -20.57
C THR A 19 -22.06 63.26 -19.62
N ILE A 20 -22.08 61.93 -19.57
CA ILE A 20 -22.94 61.13 -18.67
C ILE A 20 -22.69 61.52 -17.21
N LEU A 21 -21.42 61.63 -16.81
CA LEU A 21 -21.04 62.01 -15.45
C LEU A 21 -21.57 63.40 -15.06
N ARG A 22 -21.48 64.37 -15.97
CA ARG A 22 -22.00 65.73 -15.75
C ARG A 22 -23.53 65.76 -15.70
N MET A 23 -24.20 65.03 -16.59
CA MET A 23 -25.65 64.90 -16.58
C MET A 23 -26.16 64.27 -15.28
N ALA A 24 -25.49 63.21 -14.82
CA ALA A 24 -25.80 62.56 -13.54
C ALA A 24 -25.61 63.52 -12.35
N ALA A 25 -24.53 64.30 -12.33
CA ALA A 25 -24.27 65.27 -11.27
C ALA A 25 -25.25 66.47 -11.27
N LEU A 26 -25.81 66.81 -12.43
CA LEU A 26 -26.83 67.86 -12.59
C LEU A 26 -28.27 67.33 -12.42
N GLY A 27 -28.47 66.03 -12.24
CA GLY A 27 -29.79 65.42 -12.06
C GLY A 27 -30.67 65.46 -13.31
N LEU A 28 -30.10 65.34 -14.51
CA LEU A 28 -30.81 65.51 -15.79
C LEU A 28 -31.57 64.25 -16.30
N GLY A 29 -31.71 63.20 -15.48
CA GLY A 29 -32.41 61.96 -15.85
C GLY A 29 -31.56 60.97 -16.65
N ASP A 30 -32.21 59.96 -17.25
CA ASP A 30 -31.52 58.97 -18.10
C ASP A 30 -31.03 59.65 -19.40
N VAL A 31 -29.80 59.33 -19.77
CA VAL A 31 -29.15 59.85 -20.97
C VAL A 31 -29.88 59.43 -22.24
N ALA A 32 -30.51 58.25 -22.25
CA ALA A 32 -31.29 57.76 -23.39
C ALA A 32 -32.55 58.60 -23.65
N ASP A 33 -33.11 59.22 -22.60
CA ASP A 33 -34.33 60.03 -22.67
C ASP A 33 -34.02 61.53 -22.91
N PHE A 34 -32.74 61.91 -22.90
CA PHE A 34 -32.34 63.30 -23.08
C PHE A 34 -32.48 63.75 -24.55
N PRO A 35 -33.10 64.91 -24.83
CA PRO A 35 -33.46 65.33 -26.19
C PRO A 35 -32.24 65.91 -26.96
N PHE A 36 -31.33 65.04 -27.39
CA PHE A 36 -30.20 65.41 -28.26
C PHE A 36 -30.64 65.73 -29.69
N ILE A 37 -29.93 66.64 -30.36
CA ILE A 37 -30.15 66.95 -31.80
C ILE A 37 -29.87 65.71 -32.66
N GLU A 38 -28.74 65.04 -32.40
CA GLU A 38 -28.42 63.72 -32.93
C GLU A 38 -28.06 62.82 -31.73
N PRO A 39 -28.94 61.87 -31.36
CA PRO A 39 -28.73 61.07 -30.16
C PRO A 39 -27.56 60.10 -30.34
N PRO A 40 -26.74 59.90 -29.29
CA PRO A 40 -25.72 58.88 -29.32
C PRO A 40 -26.32 57.48 -29.42
N SER A 41 -25.54 56.54 -29.96
CA SER A 41 -25.96 55.13 -29.99
C SER A 41 -26.10 54.56 -28.57
N SER A 42 -27.02 53.60 -28.41
CA SER A 42 -27.19 52.86 -27.14
C SER A 42 -25.90 52.19 -26.67
N ARG A 43 -25.07 51.73 -27.61
CA ARG A 43 -23.74 51.18 -27.33
C ARG A 43 -22.80 52.23 -26.72
N ALA A 44 -22.74 53.44 -27.29
CA ALA A 44 -21.88 54.51 -26.76
C ALA A 44 -22.31 54.94 -25.35
N ILE A 45 -23.62 54.95 -25.07
CA ILE A 45 -24.16 55.20 -23.73
C ILE A 45 -23.71 54.09 -22.76
N ALA A 46 -23.89 52.82 -23.15
CA ALA A 46 -23.50 51.67 -22.33
C ALA A 46 -21.98 51.65 -22.04
N ASP A 47 -21.15 51.87 -23.06
CA ASP A 47 -19.68 51.96 -22.92
C ASP A 47 -19.28 53.11 -21.99
N GLY A 48 -19.99 54.23 -22.02
CA GLY A 48 -19.80 55.36 -21.11
C GLY A 48 -20.11 55.00 -19.64
N TYR A 49 -21.23 54.33 -19.37
CA TYR A 49 -21.57 53.84 -18.02
C TYR A 49 -20.58 52.79 -17.52
N VAL A 50 -20.16 51.87 -18.40
CA VAL A 50 -19.13 50.86 -18.08
C VAL A 50 -17.83 51.53 -17.65
N LEU A 51 -17.38 52.56 -18.37
CA LEU A 51 -16.19 53.32 -17.99
C LEU A 51 -16.41 54.05 -16.65
N LEU A 52 -17.58 54.66 -16.42
CA LEU A 52 -17.84 55.31 -15.13
C LEU A 52 -17.87 54.31 -13.96
N GLN A 53 -18.37 53.09 -14.18
CA GLN A 53 -18.33 52.02 -13.17
C GLN A 53 -16.89 51.56 -12.92
N GLU A 54 -16.07 51.40 -13.96
CA GLU A 54 -14.64 51.11 -13.84
C GLU A 54 -13.92 52.12 -12.93
N LEU A 55 -14.20 53.40 -13.13
CA LEU A 55 -13.61 54.50 -12.36
C LEU A 55 -14.20 54.63 -10.94
N ASN A 56 -15.17 53.79 -10.57
CA ASN A 56 -15.97 53.89 -9.36
C ASN A 56 -16.74 55.21 -9.26
N ALA A 57 -17.10 55.81 -10.40
CA ALA A 57 -17.87 57.05 -10.47
C ALA A 57 -19.38 56.80 -10.34
N VAL A 58 -19.84 55.64 -10.80
CA VAL A 58 -21.21 55.15 -10.60
C VAL A 58 -21.21 53.72 -10.06
N ASP A 59 -22.26 53.32 -9.34
CA ASP A 59 -22.47 51.95 -8.88
C ASP A 59 -23.17 51.06 -9.94
N GLU A 60 -23.46 49.81 -9.58
CA GLU A 60 -24.18 48.87 -10.47
C GLU A 60 -25.59 49.34 -10.85
N ALA A 61 -26.22 50.17 -10.01
CA ALA A 61 -27.52 50.79 -10.25
C ALA A 61 -27.42 52.13 -11.02
N ARG A 62 -26.24 52.44 -11.59
CA ARG A 62 -25.91 53.68 -12.32
C ARG A 62 -26.06 54.95 -11.47
N GLN A 63 -26.03 54.83 -10.15
CA GLN A 63 -26.11 55.97 -9.23
C GLN A 63 -24.73 56.56 -8.97
N LEU A 64 -24.67 57.88 -8.82
CA LEU A 64 -23.41 58.60 -8.60
C LEU A 64 -22.81 58.24 -7.23
N THR A 65 -21.55 57.81 -7.21
CA THR A 65 -20.82 57.52 -5.96
C THR A 65 -20.20 58.78 -5.36
N PRO A 66 -19.67 58.74 -4.12
CA PRO A 66 -18.88 59.84 -3.57
C PRO A 66 -17.64 60.20 -4.40
N ILE A 67 -17.04 59.22 -5.09
CA ILE A 67 -15.94 59.45 -6.03
C ILE A 67 -16.48 60.14 -7.29
N GLY A 68 -17.58 59.66 -7.86
CA GLY A 68 -18.23 60.27 -9.03
C GLY A 68 -18.60 61.73 -8.81
N ALA A 69 -19.13 62.07 -7.62
CA ALA A 69 -19.45 63.44 -7.26
C ALA A 69 -18.23 64.37 -7.22
N LYS A 70 -17.05 63.85 -6.81
CA LYS A 70 -15.79 64.60 -6.88
C LYS A 70 -15.29 64.73 -8.32
N LEU A 71 -15.39 63.65 -9.11
CA LEU A 71 -14.98 63.65 -10.51
C LEU A 71 -15.82 64.61 -11.38
N ALA A 72 -17.12 64.71 -11.13
CA ALA A 72 -18.00 65.60 -11.89
C ALA A 72 -17.65 67.09 -11.75
N LYS A 73 -16.92 67.47 -10.69
CA LYS A 73 -16.42 68.84 -10.48
C LYS A 73 -15.15 69.15 -11.28
N LEU A 74 -14.46 68.11 -11.78
CA LEU A 74 -13.26 68.26 -12.60
C LEU A 74 -13.67 68.44 -14.07
N THR A 75 -13.22 69.52 -14.70
CA THR A 75 -13.40 69.76 -16.14
C THR A 75 -12.36 69.01 -16.98
N LEU A 76 -12.18 67.72 -16.69
CA LEU A 76 -11.19 66.85 -17.33
C LEU A 76 -11.85 65.57 -17.85
N ASP A 77 -11.13 64.85 -18.71
CA ASP A 77 -11.49 63.47 -19.02
C ASP A 77 -11.63 62.65 -17.72
N PRO A 78 -12.70 61.86 -17.53
CA PRO A 78 -12.93 61.11 -16.29
C PRO A 78 -11.77 60.21 -15.87
N LYS A 79 -11.00 59.63 -16.80
CA LYS A 79 -9.85 58.78 -16.45
C LYS A 79 -8.74 59.63 -15.82
N LEU A 80 -8.41 60.77 -16.44
CA LEU A 80 -7.40 61.70 -15.93
C LEU A 80 -7.82 62.27 -14.57
N ALA A 81 -9.07 62.69 -14.45
CA ALA A 81 -9.67 63.15 -13.20
C ALA A 81 -9.54 62.09 -12.10
N ARG A 82 -9.81 60.82 -12.43
CA ARG A 82 -9.71 59.70 -11.49
C ARG A 82 -8.28 59.43 -11.05
N MET A 83 -7.30 59.53 -11.95
CA MET A 83 -5.88 59.40 -11.63
C MET A 83 -5.39 60.52 -10.70
N LEU A 84 -5.78 61.78 -10.96
CA LEU A 84 -5.43 62.92 -10.11
C LEU A 84 -6.05 62.81 -8.70
N LEU A 85 -7.32 62.40 -8.63
CA LEU A 85 -7.97 62.17 -7.34
C LEU A 85 -7.29 61.04 -6.56
N ALA A 86 -6.95 59.92 -7.22
CA ALA A 86 -6.21 58.83 -6.60
C ALA A 86 -4.80 59.25 -6.16
N ALA A 87 -4.15 60.12 -6.93
CA ALA A 87 -2.81 60.60 -6.62
C ALA A 87 -2.76 61.43 -5.33
N HIS A 88 -3.87 62.07 -4.94
CA HIS A 88 -3.97 62.72 -3.64
C HIS A 88 -3.89 61.70 -2.49
N ASP A 89 -4.67 60.62 -2.59
CA ASP A 89 -4.69 59.55 -1.59
C ASP A 89 -3.36 58.76 -1.56
N GLN A 90 -2.68 58.65 -2.71
CA GLN A 90 -1.38 57.99 -2.83
C GLN A 90 -0.19 58.93 -2.56
N HIS A 91 -0.41 60.23 -2.31
CA HIS A 91 0.63 61.24 -2.13
C HIS A 91 1.62 61.37 -3.31
N CYS A 92 1.10 61.42 -4.54
CA CYS A 92 1.90 61.55 -5.77
C CYS A 92 1.31 62.55 -6.79
N VAL A 93 0.69 63.63 -6.29
CA VAL A 93 -0.01 64.62 -7.14
C VAL A 93 0.95 65.34 -8.08
N SER A 94 2.16 65.68 -7.63
CA SER A 94 3.17 66.39 -8.43
C SER A 94 3.55 65.59 -9.68
N GLU A 95 3.84 64.30 -9.53
CA GLU A 95 4.18 63.40 -10.62
C GLU A 95 2.95 63.11 -11.50
N MET A 96 1.77 62.93 -10.89
CA MET A 96 0.55 62.65 -11.63
C MET A 96 0.10 63.82 -12.50
N LEU A 97 0.29 65.08 -12.06
CA LEU A 97 0.02 66.26 -12.88
C LEU A 97 0.85 66.24 -14.17
N VAL A 98 2.12 65.86 -14.06
CA VAL A 98 3.03 65.74 -15.22
C VAL A 98 2.58 64.64 -16.15
N ILE A 99 2.25 63.46 -15.62
CA ILE A 99 1.84 62.31 -16.42
C ILE A 99 0.47 62.58 -17.07
N ALA A 100 -0.52 63.09 -16.33
CA ALA A 100 -1.86 63.36 -16.85
C ALA A 100 -1.83 64.42 -17.97
N SER A 101 -1.03 65.49 -17.83
CA SER A 101 -0.85 66.45 -18.93
C SER A 101 -0.13 65.82 -20.12
N ALA A 102 0.83 64.91 -19.91
CA ALA A 102 1.55 64.22 -20.98
C ALA A 102 0.61 63.34 -21.82
N LEU A 103 -0.30 62.62 -21.16
CA LEU A 103 -1.28 61.74 -21.81
C LEU A 103 -2.37 62.53 -22.56
N SER A 104 -2.46 63.84 -22.33
CA SER A 104 -3.46 64.73 -22.96
C SER A 104 -2.93 65.47 -24.19
N VAL A 105 -1.62 65.39 -24.46
CA VAL A 105 -0.96 66.07 -25.59
C VAL A 105 -0.26 65.07 -26.48
N GLN A 106 0.17 65.52 -27.66
CA GLN A 106 0.96 64.67 -28.56
C GLN A 106 2.35 64.39 -27.98
N ASP A 107 2.82 63.14 -28.08
CA ASP A 107 4.15 62.73 -27.60
C ASP A 107 5.26 63.65 -28.16
N PRO A 108 6.11 64.25 -27.30
CA PRO A 108 7.15 65.18 -27.74
C PRO A 108 8.29 64.49 -28.50
N ARG A 109 8.45 63.17 -28.41
CA ARG A 109 9.49 62.43 -29.11
C ARG A 109 9.21 62.43 -30.62
N ILE A 110 10.25 62.76 -31.40
CA ILE A 110 10.21 62.70 -32.87
C ILE A 110 11.14 61.61 -33.38
N ARG A 111 10.70 60.86 -34.38
CA ARG A 111 11.51 59.83 -35.07
C ARG A 111 11.47 60.11 -36.58
N PRO A 112 12.32 61.04 -37.07
CA PRO A 112 12.33 61.41 -38.48
C PRO A 112 12.77 60.26 -39.39
N MET A 113 12.18 60.18 -40.59
CA MET A 113 12.55 59.18 -41.59
C MET A 113 14.02 59.36 -42.01
N GLY A 114 14.81 58.28 -41.99
CA GLY A 114 16.24 58.28 -42.29
C GLY A 114 17.15 58.64 -41.10
N ALA A 115 16.61 58.99 -39.93
CA ALA A 115 17.35 59.27 -38.70
C ALA A 115 16.84 58.47 -37.48
N GLU A 116 16.10 57.38 -37.71
CA GLU A 116 15.43 56.59 -36.68
C GLU A 116 16.42 56.01 -35.66
N GLY A 117 17.56 55.49 -36.14
CA GLY A 117 18.60 54.94 -35.25
C GLY A 117 19.23 55.98 -34.33
N ALA A 118 19.43 57.22 -34.82
CA ALA A 118 19.96 58.32 -34.02
C ALA A 118 18.92 58.80 -32.98
N ALA A 119 17.65 58.86 -33.37
CA ALA A 119 16.55 59.17 -32.46
C ALA A 119 16.45 58.12 -31.33
N ASP A 120 16.50 56.83 -31.68
CA ASP A 120 16.44 55.74 -30.70
C ASP A 120 17.60 55.78 -29.70
N VAL A 121 18.81 56.14 -30.15
CA VAL A 121 19.98 56.33 -29.26
C VAL A 121 19.75 57.48 -28.29
N LYS A 122 19.20 58.60 -28.75
CA LYS A 122 18.93 59.76 -27.88
C LYS A 122 17.76 59.51 -26.92
N HIS A 123 16.71 58.84 -27.39
CA HIS A 123 15.55 58.52 -26.55
C HIS A 123 15.88 57.53 -25.42
N LYS A 124 16.93 56.72 -25.54
CA LYS A 124 17.42 55.87 -24.43
C LYS A 124 17.75 56.65 -23.16
N TYR A 125 18.13 57.93 -23.27
CA TYR A 125 18.39 58.77 -22.10
C TYR A 125 17.16 58.90 -21.19
N PHE A 126 15.96 58.88 -21.79
CA PHE A 126 14.69 59.01 -21.08
C PHE A 126 14.04 57.67 -20.74
N VAL A 127 14.67 56.54 -21.07
CA VAL A 127 14.10 55.22 -20.78
C VAL A 127 14.12 54.95 -19.28
N ALA A 128 13.00 54.47 -18.75
CA ALA A 128 12.91 53.87 -17.42
C ALA A 128 12.58 52.39 -17.57
N GLU A 129 13.27 51.56 -16.78
CA GLU A 129 13.34 50.10 -17.00
C GLU A 129 11.99 49.39 -16.92
N HIS A 130 11.07 49.89 -16.09
CA HIS A 130 9.82 49.21 -15.78
C HIS A 130 8.56 50.02 -16.13
N SER A 131 8.70 51.21 -16.68
CA SER A 131 7.54 52.09 -16.92
C SER A 131 7.85 53.19 -17.93
N ASP A 132 7.04 53.26 -18.98
CA ASP A 132 7.08 54.36 -19.93
C ASP A 132 6.59 55.67 -19.27
N PHE A 133 5.70 55.60 -18.27
CA PHE A 133 5.24 56.77 -17.52
C PHE A 133 6.38 57.43 -16.73
N MET A 134 7.28 56.62 -16.14
CA MET A 134 8.49 57.14 -15.50
C MET A 134 9.45 57.76 -16.53
N GLY A 135 9.41 57.30 -17.79
CA GLY A 135 10.12 57.93 -18.88
C GLY A 135 9.59 59.33 -19.22
N LEU A 136 8.27 59.53 -19.14
CA LEU A 136 7.68 60.87 -19.27
C LEU A 136 8.18 61.81 -18.16
N LEU A 137 8.26 61.34 -16.91
CA LEU A 137 8.83 62.15 -15.82
C LEU A 137 10.29 62.57 -16.09
N LYS A 138 11.09 61.69 -16.71
CA LYS A 138 12.47 62.03 -17.12
C LYS A 138 12.51 63.09 -18.22
N ILE A 139 11.64 62.99 -19.23
CA ILE A 139 11.55 64.00 -20.30
C ILE A 139 11.13 65.34 -19.72
N TRP A 140 10.16 65.32 -18.80
CA TRP A 140 9.69 66.50 -18.11
C TRP A 140 10.80 67.16 -17.29
N ALA A 141 11.51 66.39 -16.46
CA ALA A 141 12.62 66.88 -15.66
C ALA A 141 13.71 67.53 -16.52
N PHE A 142 14.08 66.87 -17.63
CA PHE A 142 15.01 67.42 -18.61
C PHE A 142 14.51 68.77 -19.16
N TYR A 143 13.26 68.86 -19.61
CA TYR A 143 12.75 70.09 -20.18
C TYR A 143 12.67 71.24 -19.17
N VAL A 144 12.24 70.95 -17.93
CA VAL A 144 12.18 71.95 -16.85
C VAL A 144 13.59 72.43 -16.47
N GLU A 145 14.56 71.52 -16.37
CA GLU A 145 15.96 71.87 -16.11
C GLU A 145 16.55 72.75 -17.23
N SER A 146 16.36 72.34 -18.49
CA SER A 146 16.78 73.13 -19.65
C SER A 146 16.08 74.49 -19.71
N LEU A 147 14.82 74.59 -19.28
CA LEU A 147 14.07 75.86 -19.21
C LEU A 147 14.63 76.78 -18.11
N GLN A 148 14.96 76.24 -16.94
CA GLN A 148 15.53 76.98 -15.81
C GLN A 148 16.94 77.50 -16.11
N HIS A 149 17.74 76.72 -16.83
CA HIS A 149 19.14 77.06 -17.17
C HIS A 149 19.31 77.63 -18.58
N LYS A 150 18.22 77.95 -19.28
CA LYS A 150 18.29 78.44 -20.67
C LYS A 150 19.08 79.74 -20.76
N LYS A 151 20.08 79.76 -21.66
CA LYS A 151 20.80 80.98 -22.03
C LYS A 151 20.01 81.83 -23.02
N SER A 152 19.26 81.20 -23.93
CA SER A 152 18.35 81.85 -24.87
C SER A 152 17.32 80.85 -25.41
N ASN A 153 16.17 81.34 -25.92
CA ASN A 153 15.14 80.48 -26.51
C ASN A 153 15.67 79.69 -27.72
N ARG A 154 16.58 80.26 -28.52
CA ARG A 154 17.20 79.56 -29.66
C ARG A 154 18.00 78.34 -29.20
N LYS A 155 18.81 78.49 -28.15
CA LYS A 155 19.61 77.38 -27.60
C LYS A 155 18.75 76.28 -26.98
N LEU A 156 17.64 76.64 -26.33
CA LEU A 156 16.68 75.66 -25.81
C LEU A 156 16.05 74.82 -26.92
N ILE A 157 15.70 75.45 -28.06
CA ILE A 157 15.18 74.74 -29.24
C ILE A 157 16.25 73.81 -29.83
N GLU A 158 17.49 74.31 -29.99
CA GLU A 158 18.64 73.51 -30.45
C GLU A 158 18.87 72.29 -29.54
N GLU A 159 18.78 72.47 -28.22
CA GLU A 159 18.95 71.43 -27.21
C GLU A 159 17.84 70.36 -27.28
N CYS A 160 16.58 70.77 -27.40
CA CYS A 160 15.45 69.85 -27.61
C CYS A 160 15.63 69.05 -28.91
N HIS A 161 15.99 69.71 -30.01
CA HIS A 161 16.23 69.05 -31.30
C HIS A 161 17.41 68.07 -31.24
N SER A 162 18.48 68.39 -30.51
CA SER A 162 19.64 67.49 -30.32
C SER A 162 19.29 66.18 -29.58
N HIS A 163 18.15 66.17 -28.87
CA HIS A 163 17.58 65.00 -28.19
C HIS A 163 16.39 64.39 -28.92
N PHE A 164 16.11 64.82 -30.16
CA PHE A 164 14.96 64.39 -30.95
C PHE A 164 13.63 64.60 -30.20
N LEU A 165 13.48 65.77 -29.58
CA LEU A 165 12.25 66.23 -28.95
C LEU A 165 11.71 67.48 -29.66
N SER A 166 10.39 67.53 -29.85
CA SER A 166 9.69 68.69 -30.39
C SER A 166 9.50 69.75 -29.31
N TYR A 167 10.19 70.89 -29.46
CA TYR A 167 10.05 72.03 -28.55
C TYR A 167 8.60 72.52 -28.42
N LEU A 168 7.84 72.54 -29.53
CA LEU A 168 6.44 72.99 -29.52
C LEU A 168 5.55 72.09 -28.65
N ARG A 169 5.72 70.77 -28.75
CA ARG A 169 4.95 69.80 -27.95
C ARG A 169 5.37 69.83 -26.48
N LEU A 170 6.65 70.03 -26.18
CA LEU A 170 7.13 70.21 -24.81
C LEU A 170 6.57 71.48 -24.17
N ARG A 171 6.51 72.59 -24.93
CA ARG A 171 5.89 73.82 -24.45
C ARG A 171 4.40 73.64 -24.20
N GLU A 172 3.68 73.03 -25.14
CA GLU A 172 2.25 72.71 -24.99
C GLU A 172 1.99 71.83 -23.76
N TRP A 173 2.80 70.79 -23.57
CA TRP A 173 2.76 69.93 -22.39
C TRP A 173 2.98 70.74 -21.09
N HIS A 174 3.95 71.64 -21.09
CA HIS A 174 4.26 72.49 -19.94
C HIS A 174 3.13 73.47 -19.60
N ASP A 175 2.57 74.12 -20.61
CA ASP A 175 1.44 75.04 -20.45
C ASP A 175 0.20 74.30 -19.91
N LEU A 176 -0.09 73.11 -20.44
CA LEU A 176 -1.20 72.28 -19.95
C LEU A 176 -0.98 71.80 -18.52
N ASN A 177 0.24 71.40 -18.17
CA ASN A 177 0.57 71.03 -16.78
C ASN A 177 0.27 72.16 -15.80
N GLY A 178 0.64 73.41 -16.14
CA GLY A 178 0.34 74.58 -15.33
C GLY A 178 -1.17 74.83 -15.16
N GLN A 179 -1.95 74.64 -16.22
CA GLN A 179 -3.42 74.73 -16.18
C GLN A 179 -4.03 73.64 -15.28
N LEU A 180 -3.58 72.39 -15.40
CA LEU A 180 -4.02 71.29 -14.55
C LEU A 180 -3.63 71.51 -13.09
N ALA A 181 -2.43 72.04 -12.82
CA ALA A 181 -1.98 72.32 -11.46
C ALA A 181 -2.84 73.39 -10.79
N ALA A 182 -3.26 74.44 -11.53
CA ALA A 182 -4.17 75.45 -11.03
C ALA A 182 -5.54 74.84 -10.65
N GLN A 183 -6.13 74.04 -11.55
CA GLN A 183 -7.40 73.34 -11.28
C GLN A 183 -7.31 72.36 -10.11
N ALA A 184 -6.21 71.61 -10.01
CA ALA A 184 -5.96 70.69 -8.91
C ALA A 184 -5.88 71.42 -7.56
N ASN A 185 -5.23 72.59 -7.53
CA ASN A 185 -5.13 73.43 -6.35
C ASN A 185 -6.50 74.01 -5.92
N GLU A 186 -7.32 74.47 -6.87
CA GLU A 186 -8.70 74.93 -6.60
C GLU A 186 -9.57 73.84 -5.97
N LEU A 187 -9.32 72.58 -6.31
CA LEU A 187 -10.01 71.41 -5.77
C LEU A 187 -9.40 70.87 -4.47
N GLY A 188 -8.37 71.55 -3.94
CA GLY A 188 -7.71 71.18 -2.69
C GLY A 188 -6.76 69.98 -2.80
N LEU A 189 -6.38 69.57 -4.02
CA LEU A 189 -5.40 68.51 -4.24
C LEU A 189 -4.00 69.05 -3.94
N ARG A 190 -3.45 68.64 -2.79
CA ARG A 190 -2.14 69.11 -2.33
C ARG A 190 -1.00 68.38 -3.02
N LEU A 191 0.01 69.14 -3.45
CA LEU A 191 1.28 68.61 -3.95
C LEU A 191 2.02 67.84 -2.84
N ASN A 192 2.70 66.76 -3.21
CA ASN A 192 3.46 65.93 -2.27
C ASN A 192 4.79 66.63 -1.86
N PRO A 193 5.17 66.56 -0.56
CA PRO A 193 6.37 67.22 -0.04
C PRO A 193 7.67 66.51 -0.42
N SER A 194 7.59 65.22 -0.74
CA SER A 194 8.72 64.37 -1.15
C SER A 194 8.38 63.63 -2.45
N PRO A 195 9.38 63.25 -3.26
CA PRO A 195 9.15 62.46 -4.47
C PRO A 195 8.38 61.16 -4.18
N ALA A 196 7.39 60.85 -5.01
CA ALA A 196 6.58 59.66 -4.85
C ALA A 196 7.33 58.38 -5.27
N THR A 197 7.00 57.27 -4.61
CA THR A 197 7.53 55.95 -4.98
C THR A 197 6.88 55.41 -6.25
N TYR A 198 7.53 54.43 -6.88
CA TYR A 198 7.01 53.75 -8.06
C TYR A 198 5.59 53.18 -7.78
N GLU A 199 5.38 52.52 -6.66
CA GLU A 199 4.09 51.95 -6.30
C GLU A 199 2.99 53.02 -6.20
N GLN A 200 3.24 54.12 -5.48
CA GLN A 200 2.26 55.20 -5.29
C GLN A 200 1.76 55.75 -6.63
N ILE A 201 2.70 56.05 -7.54
CA ILE A 201 2.38 56.57 -8.88
C ILE A 201 1.54 55.56 -9.67
N HIS A 202 1.93 54.28 -9.69
CA HIS A 202 1.26 53.27 -10.51
C HIS A 202 -0.09 52.84 -9.93
N ARG A 203 -0.28 52.86 -8.61
CA ARG A 203 -1.60 52.68 -7.99
C ARG A 203 -2.56 53.82 -8.33
N ALA A 204 -2.06 55.06 -8.37
CA ALA A 204 -2.85 56.20 -8.82
C ALA A 204 -3.21 56.11 -10.31
N LEU A 205 -2.26 55.69 -11.16
CA LEU A 205 -2.52 55.43 -12.59
C LEU A 205 -3.57 54.33 -12.77
N LEU A 206 -3.46 53.22 -12.03
CA LEU A 206 -4.38 52.09 -12.11
C LEU A 206 -5.83 52.51 -11.86
N ALA A 207 -6.06 53.50 -11.00
CA ALA A 207 -7.40 53.99 -10.71
C ALA A 207 -8.13 54.54 -11.96
N GLY A 208 -7.41 55.12 -12.92
CA GLY A 208 -7.98 55.59 -14.19
C GLY A 208 -7.83 54.61 -15.36
N LEU A 209 -6.95 53.62 -15.22
CA LEU A 209 -6.52 52.73 -16.31
C LEU A 209 -6.78 51.24 -15.98
N ILE A 210 -7.68 50.96 -15.02
CA ILE A 210 -7.90 49.61 -14.47
C ILE A 210 -8.35 48.59 -15.53
N ALA A 211 -9.02 49.04 -16.59
CA ALA A 211 -9.42 48.20 -17.72
C ALA A 211 -8.28 47.93 -18.72
N ASN A 212 -7.24 48.74 -18.72
CA ASN A 212 -6.10 48.63 -19.63
C ASN A 212 -4.95 47.82 -19.00
N ILE A 213 -5.29 46.73 -18.32
CA ILE A 213 -4.31 45.79 -17.73
C ILE A 213 -4.19 44.54 -18.59
N GLY A 214 -3.06 43.86 -18.48
CA GLY A 214 -2.91 42.54 -19.07
C GLY A 214 -1.84 41.68 -18.41
N VAL A 215 -2.03 40.38 -18.54
CA VAL A 215 -1.10 39.34 -18.10
C VAL A 215 -0.44 38.69 -19.31
N LYS A 216 0.85 38.42 -19.22
CA LYS A 216 1.61 37.77 -20.29
C LYS A 216 1.10 36.34 -20.51
N ALA A 217 0.74 36.02 -21.75
CA ALA A 217 0.36 34.67 -22.18
C ALA A 217 1.55 33.94 -22.81
N ASP A 218 1.43 32.62 -22.99
CA ASP A 218 2.52 31.77 -23.51
C ASP A 218 2.84 32.07 -25.00
N GLU A 219 1.86 32.50 -25.79
CA GLU A 219 1.98 32.77 -27.23
C GLU A 219 2.57 34.16 -27.57
N GLY A 220 3.30 34.80 -26.65
CA GLY A 220 3.99 36.07 -26.90
C GLY A 220 3.10 37.32 -27.00
N HIS A 221 1.80 37.20 -26.72
CA HIS A 221 0.86 38.32 -26.53
C HIS A 221 0.48 38.48 -25.05
N TYR A 222 -0.24 39.54 -24.72
CA TYR A 222 -0.85 39.76 -23.41
C TYR A 222 -2.35 39.52 -23.48
N GLN A 223 -2.86 38.78 -22.50
CA GLN A 223 -4.28 38.64 -22.25
C GLN A 223 -4.75 39.83 -21.41
N GLY A 224 -5.61 40.66 -21.99
CA GLY A 224 -6.20 41.84 -21.36
C GLY A 224 -7.58 41.59 -20.78
N ALA A 225 -8.13 42.60 -20.12
CA ALA A 225 -9.50 42.59 -19.64
C ALA A 225 -10.49 42.27 -20.77
N ARG A 226 -11.54 41.49 -20.47
CA ARG A 226 -12.58 41.08 -21.44
C ARG A 226 -12.04 40.26 -22.61
N GLU A 227 -11.05 39.42 -22.32
CA GLU A 227 -10.43 38.48 -23.26
C GLU A 227 -9.73 39.10 -24.49
N ILE A 228 -9.44 40.40 -24.45
CA ILE A 228 -8.72 41.06 -25.55
C ILE A 228 -7.27 40.59 -25.60
N LYS A 229 -6.72 40.45 -26.81
CA LYS A 229 -5.31 40.10 -27.02
C LYS A 229 -4.56 41.30 -27.56
N PHE A 230 -3.49 41.71 -26.89
CA PHE A 230 -2.67 42.85 -27.34
C PHE A 230 -1.17 42.59 -27.20
N HIS A 231 -0.36 43.41 -27.87
CA HIS A 231 1.10 43.36 -27.81
C HIS A 231 1.66 44.67 -27.27
N ILE A 232 2.83 44.65 -26.63
CA ILE A 232 3.51 45.88 -26.25
C ILE A 232 3.95 46.62 -27.53
N HIS A 233 3.74 47.93 -27.60
CA HIS A 233 4.21 48.74 -28.72
C HIS A 233 5.75 48.74 -28.82
N PRO A 234 6.36 48.64 -30.02
CA PRO A 234 7.82 48.57 -30.18
C PRO A 234 8.61 49.74 -29.58
N GLY A 235 7.96 50.90 -29.40
CA GLY A 235 8.55 52.09 -28.79
C GLY A 235 8.62 52.07 -27.25
N SER A 236 8.10 51.03 -26.59
CA SER A 236 8.16 50.89 -25.14
C SER A 236 9.48 50.29 -24.65
N SER A 237 9.93 50.68 -23.46
CA SER A 237 11.07 50.04 -22.79
C SER A 237 10.81 48.56 -22.47
N LEU A 238 9.55 48.18 -22.31
CA LEU A 238 9.14 46.81 -21.97
C LEU A 238 8.94 45.90 -23.20
N PHE A 239 9.11 46.40 -24.43
CA PHE A 239 8.82 45.63 -25.66
C PHE A 239 9.57 44.29 -25.74
N LYS A 240 10.88 44.28 -25.46
CA LYS A 240 11.70 43.07 -25.52
C LYS A 240 11.66 42.26 -24.22
N LYS A 241 11.83 42.92 -23.07
CA LYS A 241 11.95 42.27 -21.75
C LYS A 241 10.60 41.71 -21.29
N GLY A 242 9.51 42.42 -21.58
CA GLY A 242 8.17 42.11 -21.07
C GLY A 242 8.09 42.15 -19.54
N THR A 243 6.91 41.80 -19.03
CA THR A 243 6.62 41.63 -17.60
C THR A 243 5.44 40.66 -17.46
N LYS A 244 5.26 40.04 -16.30
CA LYS A 244 4.12 39.14 -16.07
C LYS A 244 2.81 39.91 -16.12
N TRP A 245 2.74 41.04 -15.43
CA TRP A 245 1.59 41.93 -15.39
C TRP A 245 2.00 43.33 -15.84
N LEU A 246 1.14 43.95 -16.63
CA LEU A 246 1.30 45.34 -17.03
C LEU A 246 -0.02 46.10 -17.03
N MET A 247 0.10 47.42 -17.01
CA MET A 247 -0.94 48.37 -17.40
C MET A 247 -0.50 49.18 -18.62
N ALA A 248 -1.46 49.75 -19.34
CA ALA A 248 -1.24 50.63 -20.49
C ALA A 248 -2.07 51.91 -20.39
N ALA A 249 -1.56 53.03 -20.90
CA ALA A 249 -2.35 54.25 -21.02
C ALA A 249 -3.46 54.09 -22.07
N GLU A 250 -3.13 53.46 -23.20
CA GLU A 250 -4.05 53.25 -24.32
C GLU A 250 -3.76 51.94 -25.06
N LEU A 251 -4.81 51.40 -25.69
CA LEU A 251 -4.75 50.28 -26.61
C LEU A 251 -5.14 50.79 -28.00
N THR A 252 -4.23 50.69 -28.97
CA THR A 252 -4.40 51.28 -30.32
C THR A 252 -4.24 50.22 -31.40
N GLU A 253 -5.10 50.25 -32.41
CA GLU A 253 -5.09 49.30 -33.51
C GLU A 253 -4.55 49.95 -34.79
N THR A 254 -3.35 49.54 -35.22
CA THR A 254 -2.73 49.99 -36.49
C THR A 254 -2.44 48.83 -37.44
N GLY A 255 -2.58 47.58 -36.96
CA GLY A 255 -2.40 46.33 -37.69
C GLY A 255 -2.49 45.12 -36.76
N LYS A 256 -1.96 45.26 -35.54
CA LYS A 256 -2.33 44.49 -34.35
C LYS A 256 -2.80 45.47 -33.27
N LEU A 257 -3.48 44.98 -32.24
CA LEU A 257 -3.77 45.78 -31.06
C LEU A 257 -2.49 45.95 -30.23
N TYR A 258 -2.03 47.21 -30.10
CA TYR A 258 -0.82 47.58 -29.39
C TYR A 258 -1.11 48.40 -28.14
N ALA A 259 -0.53 47.98 -27.02
CA ALA A 259 -0.49 48.74 -25.78
C ALA A 259 0.63 49.79 -25.82
N ARG A 260 0.27 51.05 -25.61
CA ARG A 260 1.20 52.19 -25.58
C ARG A 260 1.27 52.79 -24.18
N ASN A 261 2.43 53.34 -23.87
CA ASN A 261 2.81 53.83 -22.54
C ASN A 261 2.47 52.78 -21.47
N VAL A 262 3.31 51.76 -21.37
CA VAL A 262 3.08 50.62 -20.48
C VAL A 262 3.95 50.67 -19.24
N ALA A 263 3.48 50.05 -18.17
CA ALA A 263 4.24 49.85 -16.95
C ALA A 263 4.00 48.48 -16.33
N LYS A 264 5.02 47.97 -15.66
CA LYS A 264 4.88 46.80 -14.77
C LYS A 264 3.98 47.14 -13.59
N ILE A 265 3.08 46.23 -13.25
CA ILE A 265 2.22 46.32 -12.07
C ILE A 265 2.23 44.98 -11.33
N GLU A 266 1.76 44.99 -10.08
CA GLU A 266 1.52 43.78 -9.30
C GLU A 266 0.00 43.54 -9.14
N PRO A 267 -0.47 42.28 -9.19
CA PRO A 267 -1.90 41.95 -9.14
C PRO A 267 -2.57 42.39 -7.82
N GLU A 268 -1.83 42.47 -6.72
CA GLU A 268 -2.31 42.95 -5.43
C GLU A 268 -2.72 44.43 -5.50
N TRP A 269 -2.02 45.24 -6.30
CA TRP A 269 -2.40 46.64 -6.53
C TRP A 269 -3.71 46.74 -7.28
N VAL A 270 -3.91 45.87 -8.27
CA VAL A 270 -5.16 45.76 -9.04
C VAL A 270 -6.32 45.36 -8.12
N GLU A 271 -6.10 44.37 -7.25
CA GLU A 271 -7.12 43.90 -6.30
C GLU A 271 -7.51 44.99 -5.29
N GLN A 272 -6.55 45.78 -4.81
CA GLN A 272 -6.80 46.89 -3.88
C GLN A 272 -7.51 48.07 -4.55
N VAL A 273 -7.02 48.51 -5.73
CA VAL A 273 -7.55 49.69 -6.43
C VAL A 273 -8.92 49.39 -7.06
N GLY A 274 -9.10 48.18 -7.58
CA GLY A 274 -10.31 47.72 -8.24
C GLY A 274 -11.25 46.91 -7.34
N ALA A 275 -11.18 47.06 -6.01
CA ALA A 275 -11.92 46.21 -5.05
C ALA A 275 -13.43 46.09 -5.32
N HIS A 276 -14.05 47.15 -5.87
CA HIS A 276 -15.47 47.21 -6.26
C HIS A 276 -15.80 46.43 -7.54
N LEU A 277 -14.80 46.00 -8.30
CA LEU A 277 -14.92 45.25 -9.56
C LEU A 277 -14.50 43.78 -9.43
N ILE A 278 -13.88 43.41 -8.30
CA ILE A 278 -13.36 42.06 -8.07
C ILE A 278 -14.50 41.07 -7.85
N LYS A 279 -14.51 39.99 -8.62
CA LYS A 279 -15.36 38.82 -8.36
C LYS A 279 -14.57 37.82 -7.52
N ARG A 280 -15.19 37.37 -6.43
CA ARG A 280 -14.62 36.36 -5.51
C ARG A 280 -15.36 35.04 -5.69
N HIS A 281 -14.61 33.96 -5.81
CA HIS A 281 -15.15 32.61 -5.91
C HIS A 281 -14.49 31.74 -4.85
N TYR A 282 -15.29 31.14 -3.98
CA TYR A 282 -14.84 30.24 -2.93
C TYR A 282 -15.06 28.80 -3.37
N PHE A 283 -14.07 27.93 -3.15
CA PHE A 283 -14.13 26.53 -3.55
C PHE A 283 -13.34 25.64 -2.59
N ASP A 284 -13.62 24.34 -2.67
CA ASP A 284 -12.97 23.30 -1.88
C ASP A 284 -13.02 23.59 -0.35
N PRO A 285 -14.23 23.77 0.22
CA PRO A 285 -14.37 23.93 1.66
C PRO A 285 -14.05 22.59 2.34
N HIS A 286 -13.08 22.59 3.26
CA HIS A 286 -12.63 21.39 3.95
C HIS A 286 -12.14 21.70 5.37
N TRP A 287 -12.11 20.66 6.20
CA TRP A 287 -11.60 20.74 7.55
C TRP A 287 -10.06 20.70 7.57
N GLU A 288 -9.43 21.66 8.24
CA GLU A 288 -8.00 21.62 8.55
C GLU A 288 -7.78 21.32 10.04
N LYS A 289 -7.20 20.15 10.32
CA LYS A 289 -6.97 19.64 11.68
C LYS A 289 -6.11 20.58 12.55
N SER A 290 -5.00 21.09 12.02
CA SER A 290 -4.04 21.92 12.76
C SER A 290 -4.61 23.29 13.14
N ALA A 291 -5.41 23.90 12.26
CA ALA A 291 -6.06 25.18 12.49
C ALA A 291 -7.40 25.04 13.23
N ALA A 292 -7.90 23.81 13.39
CA ALA A 292 -9.19 23.48 13.98
C ALA A 292 -10.35 24.33 13.42
N GLN A 293 -10.39 24.51 12.10
CA GLN A 293 -11.43 25.29 11.43
C GLN A 293 -11.67 24.78 10.00
N VAL A 294 -12.84 25.13 9.45
CA VAL A 294 -13.11 24.92 8.03
C VAL A 294 -12.48 26.05 7.21
N VAL A 295 -11.67 25.66 6.24
CA VAL A 295 -11.01 26.57 5.31
C VAL A 295 -11.56 26.34 3.91
N ALA A 296 -11.46 27.36 3.08
CA ALA A 296 -11.71 27.26 1.65
C ALA A 296 -10.64 28.01 0.89
N PHE A 297 -10.60 27.82 -0.43
CA PHE A 297 -9.78 28.63 -1.31
C PHE A 297 -10.60 29.70 -1.98
N GLU A 298 -10.11 30.94 -1.91
CA GLU A 298 -10.62 32.09 -2.64
C GLU A 298 -9.83 32.26 -3.94
N ARG A 299 -10.55 32.40 -5.05
CA ARG A 299 -10.03 32.89 -6.32
C ARG A 299 -10.63 34.27 -6.59
N THR A 300 -9.77 35.25 -6.89
CA THR A 300 -10.20 36.61 -7.26
C THR A 300 -9.98 36.86 -8.75
N THR A 301 -11.00 37.40 -9.42
CA THR A 301 -10.94 37.72 -10.85
C THR A 301 -11.40 39.15 -11.13
N LEU A 302 -10.83 39.75 -12.17
CA LEU A 302 -11.22 41.04 -12.71
C LEU A 302 -11.32 40.94 -14.23
N TYR A 303 -12.51 41.16 -14.78
CA TYR A 303 -12.76 41.11 -16.23
C TYR A 303 -12.23 39.85 -16.95
N GLY A 304 -12.34 38.68 -16.31
CA GLY A 304 -11.85 37.40 -16.84
C GLY A 304 -10.40 37.08 -16.45
N LEU A 305 -9.61 38.08 -16.06
CA LEU A 305 -8.24 37.87 -15.60
C LEU A 305 -8.22 37.39 -14.15
N THR A 306 -7.48 36.31 -13.88
CA THR A 306 -7.28 35.79 -12.53
C THR A 306 -6.16 36.56 -11.84
N LEU A 307 -6.50 37.30 -10.78
CA LEU A 307 -5.52 38.07 -9.99
C LEU A 307 -4.85 37.17 -8.96
N THR A 308 -5.65 36.61 -8.05
CA THR A 308 -5.21 35.63 -7.06
C THR A 308 -5.87 34.29 -7.38
N PRO A 309 -5.12 33.27 -7.85
CA PRO A 309 -5.71 32.00 -8.24
C PRO A 309 -6.16 31.15 -7.04
N ARG A 310 -5.47 31.28 -5.91
CA ARG A 310 -5.73 30.51 -4.69
C ARG A 310 -5.23 31.26 -3.46
N ARG A 311 -6.14 31.74 -2.63
CA ARG A 311 -5.87 32.30 -1.30
C ARG A 311 -6.62 31.49 -0.25
N ARG A 312 -5.93 31.02 0.77
CA ARG A 312 -6.56 30.31 1.90
C ARG A 312 -7.36 31.30 2.74
N VAL A 313 -8.64 31.00 2.98
CA VAL A 313 -9.55 31.86 3.75
C VAL A 313 -10.34 31.05 4.79
N HIS A 314 -10.74 31.71 5.87
CA HIS A 314 -11.61 31.12 6.89
C HIS A 314 -13.05 31.02 6.36
N PHE A 315 -13.51 29.79 6.12
CA PHE A 315 -14.78 29.55 5.44
C PHE A 315 -16.00 29.81 6.35
N GLY A 316 -15.83 29.68 7.67
CA GLY A 316 -16.90 29.93 8.63
C GLY A 316 -17.47 31.35 8.60
N ALA A 317 -16.71 32.34 8.12
CA ALA A 317 -17.20 33.72 7.94
C ALA A 317 -17.94 33.93 6.60
N ILE A 318 -17.80 32.99 5.66
CA ILE A 318 -18.34 33.07 4.29
C ILE A 318 -19.65 32.29 4.20
N ASP A 319 -19.64 31.02 4.61
CA ASP A 319 -20.84 30.18 4.71
C ASP A 319 -20.82 29.41 6.05
N PRO A 320 -21.41 30.00 7.12
CA PRO A 320 -21.44 29.39 8.43
C PRO A 320 -22.16 28.03 8.45
N LYS A 321 -23.20 27.87 7.62
CA LYS A 321 -24.04 26.67 7.62
C LYS A 321 -23.26 25.49 7.06
N GLN A 322 -22.67 25.66 5.88
CA GLN A 322 -21.85 24.62 5.26
C GLN A 322 -20.57 24.34 6.08
N ALA A 323 -19.94 25.38 6.64
CA ALA A 323 -18.78 25.21 7.52
C ALA A 323 -19.11 24.37 8.76
N ARG A 324 -20.26 24.60 9.39
CA ARG A 324 -20.69 23.79 10.54
C ARG A 324 -20.91 22.32 10.18
N GLU A 325 -21.55 22.06 9.03
CA GLU A 325 -21.74 20.68 8.57
C GLU A 325 -20.41 19.95 8.39
N ILE A 326 -19.46 20.57 7.68
CA ILE A 326 -18.11 20.03 7.46
C ILE A 326 -17.40 19.84 8.82
N PHE A 327 -17.52 20.79 9.74
CA PHE A 327 -16.94 20.67 11.07
C PHE A 327 -17.44 19.42 11.80
N ILE A 328 -18.76 19.19 11.88
CA ILE A 328 -19.30 18.01 12.57
C ILE A 328 -18.83 16.73 11.88
N ARG A 329 -19.01 16.62 10.56
CA ARG A 329 -18.70 15.40 9.81
C ARG A 329 -17.22 15.05 9.89
N SER A 330 -16.33 16.00 9.59
CA SER A 330 -14.90 15.72 9.54
C SER A 330 -14.27 15.69 10.94
N ALA A 331 -14.55 16.69 11.77
CA ALA A 331 -13.84 16.85 13.05
C ALA A 331 -14.40 15.90 14.11
N LEU A 332 -15.72 15.85 14.30
CA LEU A 332 -16.35 15.11 15.40
C LEU A 332 -16.70 13.67 15.03
N VAL A 333 -17.29 13.44 13.85
CA VAL A 333 -17.71 12.10 13.41
C VAL A 333 -16.53 11.30 12.87
N ALA A 334 -15.78 11.83 11.89
CA ALA A 334 -14.60 11.16 11.34
C ALA A 334 -13.36 11.24 12.23
N GLY A 335 -13.46 11.87 13.41
CA GLY A 335 -12.39 11.91 14.41
C GLY A 335 -11.17 12.78 14.04
N GLN A 336 -11.30 13.71 13.07
CA GLN A 336 -10.18 14.57 12.64
C GLN A 336 -9.97 15.79 13.55
N PHE A 337 -10.49 15.77 14.78
CA PHE A 337 -10.29 16.82 15.77
C PHE A 337 -9.23 16.43 16.81
N GLU A 338 -8.33 17.36 17.16
CA GLU A 338 -7.39 17.14 18.27
C GLU A 338 -8.00 17.65 19.57
N SER A 339 -8.60 16.74 20.34
CA SER A 339 -9.14 17.05 21.65
C SER A 339 -8.80 15.97 22.67
N LYS A 340 -8.51 16.39 23.91
CA LYS A 340 -8.31 15.49 25.07
C LYS A 340 -9.59 15.37 25.91
N ALA A 341 -10.72 15.81 25.37
CA ALA A 341 -11.99 15.78 26.08
C ALA A 341 -12.48 14.34 26.30
N LYS A 342 -13.10 14.10 27.46
CA LYS A 342 -13.55 12.76 27.86
C LYS A 342 -14.54 12.16 26.87
N PHE A 343 -15.51 12.96 26.40
CA PHE A 343 -16.52 12.49 25.43
C PHE A 343 -15.87 11.99 24.13
N PHE A 344 -14.81 12.66 23.66
CA PHE A 344 -14.19 12.37 22.37
C PHE A 344 -13.42 11.06 22.42
N LEU A 345 -12.64 10.84 23.49
CA LEU A 345 -11.95 9.57 23.75
C LEU A 345 -12.95 8.42 23.97
N HIS A 346 -14.04 8.68 24.72
CA HIS A 346 -15.12 7.72 24.94
C HIS A 346 -15.80 7.31 23.63
N ASN A 347 -16.23 8.27 22.80
CA ASN A 347 -16.90 7.99 21.53
C ASN A 347 -15.97 7.25 20.56
N GLN A 348 -14.68 7.62 20.48
CA GLN A 348 -13.72 6.91 19.64
C GLN A 348 -13.53 5.45 20.10
N ALA A 349 -13.34 5.22 21.40
CA ALA A 349 -13.22 3.87 21.94
C ALA A 349 -14.49 3.04 21.67
N LEU A 350 -15.67 3.64 21.82
CA LEU A 350 -16.94 2.98 21.58
C LEU A 350 -17.16 2.63 20.10
N VAL A 351 -16.78 3.52 19.18
CA VAL A 351 -16.85 3.25 17.73
C VAL A 351 -15.90 2.11 17.35
N GLU A 352 -14.68 2.09 17.87
CA GLU A 352 -13.73 0.99 17.63
C GLU A 352 -14.22 -0.34 18.23
N GLU A 353 -14.78 -0.33 19.44
CA GLU A 353 -15.38 -1.52 20.05
C GLU A 353 -16.49 -2.10 19.16
N ILE A 354 -17.36 -1.25 18.62
CA ILE A 354 -18.46 -1.69 17.74
C ILE A 354 -17.90 -2.19 16.39
N ARG A 355 -16.87 -1.56 15.82
CA ARG A 355 -16.17 -2.05 14.61
C ARG A 355 -15.55 -3.43 14.82
N GLU A 356 -14.92 -3.67 15.95
CA GLU A 356 -14.39 -4.99 16.31
C GLU A 356 -15.52 -6.04 16.38
N LEU A 357 -16.68 -5.66 16.92
CA LEU A 357 -17.86 -6.52 16.92
C LEU A 357 -18.37 -6.80 15.49
N GLU A 358 -18.32 -5.84 14.55
CA GLU A 358 -18.66 -6.09 13.14
C GLU A 358 -17.74 -7.13 12.52
N HIS A 359 -16.44 -7.02 12.79
CA HIS A 359 -15.44 -7.95 12.30
C HIS A 359 -15.61 -9.35 12.90
N LYS A 360 -15.86 -9.45 14.22
CA LYS A 360 -16.11 -10.72 14.92
C LYS A 360 -17.39 -11.37 14.40
N SER A 361 -18.49 -10.63 14.35
CA SER A 361 -19.81 -11.14 13.95
C SER A 361 -20.02 -11.29 12.45
N ARG A 362 -19.08 -10.77 11.64
CA ARG A 362 -19.18 -10.69 10.18
C ARG A 362 -20.47 -10.02 9.70
N ARG A 363 -20.96 -9.04 10.45
CA ARG A 363 -22.13 -8.22 10.14
C ARG A 363 -21.69 -6.75 9.99
N PRO A 364 -21.66 -6.21 8.77
CA PRO A 364 -21.16 -4.86 8.50
C PRO A 364 -22.20 -3.76 8.77
N ASP A 365 -23.36 -4.16 9.29
CA ASP A 365 -24.51 -3.32 9.56
C ASP A 365 -24.75 -3.14 11.06
N VAL A 366 -23.78 -3.47 11.91
CA VAL A 366 -23.94 -3.30 13.36
C VAL A 366 -23.69 -1.84 13.73
N LEU A 367 -22.64 -1.21 13.21
CA LEU A 367 -22.38 0.22 13.38
C LEU A 367 -23.38 1.04 12.55
N VAL A 368 -23.99 2.06 13.17
CA VAL A 368 -24.89 2.96 12.44
C VAL A 368 -24.08 3.88 11.51
N ASP A 369 -24.73 4.38 10.46
CA ASP A 369 -24.10 5.26 9.48
C ASP A 369 -23.61 6.58 10.08
N GLU A 370 -22.71 7.24 9.34
CA GLU A 370 -22.19 8.56 9.71
C GLU A 370 -23.29 9.61 9.86
N GLU A 371 -24.43 9.42 9.22
CA GLU A 371 -25.56 10.33 9.28
C GLU A 371 -26.22 10.35 10.66
N ARG A 372 -26.34 9.21 11.35
CA ARG A 372 -26.86 9.20 12.73
C ARG A 372 -25.87 9.82 13.72
N MET A 373 -24.57 9.59 13.54
CA MET A 373 -23.53 10.24 14.34
C MET A 373 -23.53 11.76 14.12
N PHE A 374 -23.71 12.20 12.88
CA PHE A 374 -23.89 13.62 12.55
C PHE A 374 -25.13 14.19 13.24
N ALA A 375 -26.30 13.53 13.12
CA ALA A 375 -27.54 13.97 13.74
C ALA A 375 -27.45 14.06 15.28
N PHE A 376 -26.68 13.16 15.91
CA PHE A 376 -26.42 13.19 17.35
C PHE A 376 -25.75 14.51 17.77
N PHE A 377 -24.69 14.92 17.07
CA PHE A 377 -23.99 16.18 17.34
C PHE A 377 -24.82 17.39 16.91
N ASP A 378 -25.46 17.32 15.74
CA ASP A 378 -26.23 18.41 15.17
C ASP A 378 -27.38 18.86 16.10
N ALA A 379 -28.08 17.90 16.69
CA ALA A 379 -29.19 18.17 17.62
C ALA A 379 -28.74 18.82 18.96
N ARG A 380 -27.46 18.74 19.31
CA ARG A 380 -26.91 19.19 20.60
C ARG A 380 -26.08 20.46 20.50
N MET A 381 -25.45 20.70 19.35
CA MET A 381 -24.57 21.84 19.13
C MET A 381 -25.32 23.07 18.61
N PRO A 382 -25.10 24.27 19.18
CA PRO A 382 -25.58 25.53 18.62
C PRO A 382 -25.21 25.75 17.15
N ALA A 383 -26.03 26.52 16.44
CA ALA A 383 -25.89 26.76 15.00
C ALA A 383 -24.70 27.67 14.63
N ASP A 384 -24.19 28.46 15.57
CA ASP A 384 -23.07 29.40 15.41
C ASP A 384 -21.69 28.75 15.61
N ILE A 385 -21.63 27.49 16.04
CA ILE A 385 -20.37 26.77 16.21
C ILE A 385 -19.89 26.25 14.85
N VAL A 386 -18.91 26.94 14.27
CA VAL A 386 -18.36 26.64 12.94
C VAL A 386 -16.88 26.24 12.97
N ASN A 387 -16.25 26.21 14.14
CA ASN A 387 -14.84 25.88 14.32
C ASN A 387 -14.57 25.25 15.70
N GLY A 388 -13.39 24.66 15.85
CA GLY A 388 -12.95 23.97 17.06
C GLY A 388 -12.75 24.89 18.25
N HIS A 389 -12.31 26.15 18.04
CA HIS A 389 -12.14 27.10 19.15
C HIS A 389 -13.48 27.47 19.80
N GLY A 390 -14.49 27.81 18.97
CA GLY A 390 -15.85 28.08 19.41
C GLY A 390 -16.48 26.85 20.06
N PHE A 391 -16.25 25.66 19.47
CA PHE A 391 -16.72 24.40 20.03
C PHE A 391 -16.13 24.11 21.41
N GLU A 392 -14.80 24.23 21.59
CA GLU A 392 -14.13 23.98 22.89
C GLU A 392 -14.63 24.92 23.99
N LYS A 393 -14.86 26.20 23.66
CA LYS A 393 -15.40 27.18 24.59
C LYS A 393 -16.81 26.79 25.02
N TRP A 394 -17.72 26.57 24.06
CA TRP A 394 -19.09 26.17 24.34
C TRP A 394 -19.16 24.83 25.08
N ARG A 395 -18.38 23.83 24.67
CA ARG A 395 -18.36 22.50 25.25
C ARG A 395 -18.07 22.54 26.75
N ARG A 396 -17.05 23.30 27.18
CA ARG A 396 -16.70 23.42 28.61
C ARG A 396 -17.87 23.92 29.45
N GLU A 397 -18.62 24.88 28.94
CA GLU A 397 -19.81 25.42 29.61
C GLU A 397 -20.98 24.41 29.61
N ALA A 398 -21.17 23.70 28.50
CA ALA A 398 -22.22 22.69 28.35
C ALA A 398 -21.97 21.43 29.20
N GLU A 399 -20.74 20.91 29.21
CA GLU A 399 -20.32 19.73 29.99
C GLU A 399 -20.33 20.00 31.50
N HIS A 400 -20.11 21.24 31.93
CA HIS A 400 -20.29 21.61 33.34
C HIS A 400 -21.73 21.39 33.81
N LYS A 401 -22.73 21.55 32.92
CA LYS A 401 -24.14 21.31 33.22
C LYS A 401 -24.51 19.83 33.04
N ASN A 402 -24.00 19.19 32.00
CA ASN A 402 -24.23 17.78 31.72
C ASN A 402 -22.95 17.11 31.16
N PRO A 403 -22.16 16.42 31.99
CA PRO A 403 -20.90 15.79 31.57
C PRO A 403 -21.04 14.71 30.49
N GLN A 404 -22.24 14.14 30.32
CA GLN A 404 -22.53 13.06 29.37
C GLN A 404 -23.22 13.58 28.10
N LEU A 405 -23.37 14.89 27.93
CA LEU A 405 -24.13 15.49 26.82
C LEU A 405 -23.66 14.99 25.44
N LEU A 406 -22.34 14.86 25.25
CA LEU A 406 -21.71 14.47 24.00
C LEU A 406 -21.19 13.03 23.98
N CYS A 407 -21.41 12.26 25.06
CA CYS A 407 -21.00 10.86 25.14
C CYS A 407 -22.09 9.98 24.50
N MET A 408 -21.76 9.35 23.38
CA MET A 408 -22.63 8.38 22.72
C MET A 408 -22.76 7.10 23.56
N GLN A 409 -23.90 6.45 23.47
CA GLN A 409 -24.17 5.13 24.03
C GLN A 409 -24.17 4.07 22.91
N ARG A 410 -24.08 2.79 23.28
CA ARG A 410 -24.15 1.70 22.29
C ARG A 410 -25.42 1.78 21.43
N ASP A 411 -26.57 2.13 22.02
CA ASP A 411 -27.84 2.27 21.29
C ASP A 411 -27.86 3.43 20.28
N ASP A 412 -27.00 4.44 20.46
CA ASP A 412 -26.83 5.52 19.49
C ASP A 412 -26.07 5.04 18.24
N LEU A 413 -25.24 4.01 18.40
CA LEU A 413 -24.27 3.52 17.43
C LEU A 413 -24.54 2.10 16.92
N MET A 414 -25.49 1.35 17.49
CA MET A 414 -25.83 -0.02 17.06
C MET A 414 -27.20 -0.10 16.37
N ARG A 415 -27.30 -0.92 15.32
CA ARG A 415 -28.60 -1.36 14.78
C ARG A 415 -29.16 -2.51 15.63
N HIS A 416 -30.45 -2.47 16.00
CA HIS A 416 -31.08 -3.47 16.86
C HIS A 416 -31.00 -4.88 16.22
N GLY A 417 -30.34 -5.84 16.89
CA GLY A 417 -30.22 -7.24 16.41
C GLY A 417 -28.84 -7.93 16.57
N ALA A 418 -27.86 -7.28 17.21
CA ALA A 418 -26.48 -7.77 17.35
C ALA A 418 -26.07 -8.24 18.76
N GLU A 419 -27.02 -8.32 19.71
CA GLU A 419 -26.74 -8.62 21.13
C GLU A 419 -26.22 -10.05 21.41
N GLU A 420 -26.31 -10.99 20.46
CA GLU A 420 -25.94 -12.40 20.66
C GLU A 420 -24.46 -12.75 20.41
N VAL A 421 -23.61 -11.77 20.10
CA VAL A 421 -22.17 -12.01 19.80
C VAL A 421 -21.36 -12.03 21.10
N THR A 422 -21.15 -13.21 21.67
CA THR A 422 -20.37 -13.38 22.92
C THR A 422 -18.89 -13.67 22.66
N GLU A 423 -18.02 -13.27 23.60
CA GLU A 423 -16.58 -13.61 23.63
C GLU A 423 -16.33 -15.13 23.57
N VAL A 424 -17.28 -15.94 24.04
CA VAL A 424 -17.22 -17.42 23.98
C VAL A 424 -17.23 -17.93 22.52
N LEU A 425 -17.91 -17.24 21.61
CA LEU A 425 -17.97 -17.61 20.20
C LEU A 425 -16.74 -17.13 19.43
N PHE A 426 -16.21 -15.96 19.79
CA PHE A 426 -15.08 -15.31 19.13
C PHE A 426 -14.02 -14.91 20.17
N PRO A 427 -13.24 -15.87 20.70
CA PRO A 427 -12.26 -15.60 21.75
C PRO A 427 -11.08 -14.78 21.23
N ASP A 428 -10.44 -14.02 22.10
CA ASP A 428 -9.27 -13.20 21.73
C ASP A 428 -7.96 -14.00 21.67
N THR A 429 -7.94 -15.24 22.18
CA THR A 429 -6.76 -16.12 22.13
C THR A 429 -7.12 -17.56 21.83
N LEU A 430 -6.16 -18.30 21.27
CA LEU A 430 -6.18 -19.75 21.08
C LEU A 430 -4.97 -20.35 21.79
N GLN A 431 -5.18 -21.39 22.60
CA GLN A 431 -4.08 -22.12 23.23
C GLN A 431 -3.35 -22.99 22.18
N VAL A 432 -2.04 -22.80 22.07
CA VAL A 432 -1.13 -23.64 21.29
C VAL A 432 -0.08 -24.16 22.27
N ASP A 433 -0.14 -25.46 22.56
CA ASP A 433 0.63 -26.05 23.66
C ASP A 433 0.28 -25.35 24.99
N ASP A 434 1.26 -24.88 25.77
CA ASP A 434 1.03 -24.13 27.02
C ASP A 434 0.97 -22.60 26.83
N THR A 435 0.85 -22.10 25.58
CA THR A 435 0.89 -20.66 25.26
C THR A 435 -0.43 -20.15 24.68
N ALA A 436 -0.95 -19.05 25.25
CA ALA A 436 -2.11 -18.33 24.71
C ALA A 436 -1.67 -17.43 23.53
N CYS A 437 -2.02 -17.82 22.31
CA CYS A 437 -1.70 -17.07 21.09
C CYS A 437 -2.86 -16.15 20.68
N PRO A 438 -2.61 -14.86 20.37
CA PRO A 438 -3.66 -13.91 19.98
C PRO A 438 -4.43 -14.32 18.71
N LEU A 439 -5.72 -14.00 18.69
CA LEU A 439 -6.61 -14.12 17.54
C LEU A 439 -7.09 -12.74 17.10
N THR A 440 -6.99 -12.47 15.80
CA THR A 440 -7.51 -11.24 15.17
C THR A 440 -8.57 -11.60 14.14
N TYR A 441 -9.68 -10.87 14.16
CA TYR A 441 -10.82 -11.06 13.26
C TYR A 441 -10.91 -9.92 12.26
N ARG A 442 -11.16 -10.25 10.99
CA ARG A 442 -11.46 -9.26 9.96
C ARG A 442 -12.63 -9.74 9.14
N PHE A 443 -13.61 -8.88 8.94
CA PHE A 443 -14.68 -9.10 7.99
C PHE A 443 -14.57 -8.13 6.83
N GLU A 444 -13.97 -8.59 5.74
CA GLU A 444 -13.83 -7.80 4.52
C GLU A 444 -13.78 -8.76 3.32
N PRO A 445 -14.93 -9.10 2.74
CA PRO A 445 -15.00 -10.05 1.64
C PRO A 445 -14.05 -9.70 0.48
N GLY A 446 -13.17 -10.63 0.13
CA GLY A 446 -12.16 -10.44 -0.92
C GLY A 446 -10.79 -9.97 -0.42
N HIS A 447 -10.68 -9.50 0.82
CA HIS A 447 -9.39 -9.18 1.43
C HIS A 447 -8.63 -10.47 1.82
N PRO A 448 -7.30 -10.57 1.60
CA PRO A 448 -6.51 -11.76 1.95
C PRO A 448 -6.62 -12.21 3.42
N LEU A 449 -6.83 -11.23 4.32
CA LEU A 449 -6.96 -11.41 5.77
C LEU A 449 -8.40 -11.67 6.26
N ASP A 450 -9.39 -11.77 5.36
CA ASP A 450 -10.78 -12.04 5.76
C ASP A 450 -10.89 -13.34 6.58
N GLY A 451 -11.60 -13.30 7.70
CA GLY A 451 -11.74 -14.41 8.65
C GLY A 451 -10.89 -14.24 9.90
N VAL A 452 -10.37 -15.34 10.43
CA VAL A 452 -9.60 -15.37 11.68
C VAL A 452 -8.11 -15.59 11.41
N THR A 453 -7.28 -14.80 12.09
CA THR A 453 -5.81 -14.90 12.06
C THR A 453 -5.28 -15.27 13.44
N LEU A 454 -4.46 -16.31 13.51
CA LEU A 454 -3.71 -16.74 14.69
C LEU A 454 -2.29 -16.20 14.61
N THR A 455 -1.90 -15.40 15.59
CA THR A 455 -0.53 -14.85 15.70
C THR A 455 0.35 -15.78 16.53
N LEU A 456 1.42 -16.30 15.93
CA LEU A 456 2.28 -17.34 16.47
C LEU A 456 3.72 -16.82 16.61
N PRO A 457 4.33 -16.89 17.79
CA PRO A 457 5.78 -16.77 17.93
C PRO A 457 6.50 -17.84 17.10
N LEU A 458 7.62 -17.46 16.46
CA LEU A 458 8.39 -18.34 15.58
C LEU A 458 8.74 -19.70 16.23
N HIS A 459 9.14 -19.71 17.50
CA HIS A 459 9.54 -20.92 18.22
C HIS A 459 8.40 -21.92 18.49
N LEU A 460 7.13 -21.52 18.33
CA LEU A 460 5.97 -22.41 18.47
C LEU A 460 5.50 -23.00 17.13
N LEU A 461 6.02 -22.51 16.00
CA LEU A 461 5.54 -22.87 14.66
C LEU A 461 5.46 -24.38 14.45
N ASN A 462 6.52 -25.12 14.80
CA ASN A 462 6.59 -26.57 14.57
C ASN A 462 5.64 -27.36 15.48
N ARG A 463 5.25 -26.79 16.63
CA ARG A 463 4.35 -27.39 17.63
C ARG A 463 2.86 -27.16 17.35
N VAL A 464 2.52 -26.29 16.39
CA VAL A 464 1.13 -26.02 16.02
C VAL A 464 0.46 -27.31 15.54
N ASN A 465 -0.62 -27.68 16.21
CA ASN A 465 -1.48 -28.78 15.82
C ASN A 465 -2.45 -28.32 14.72
N GLU A 466 -2.18 -28.75 13.49
CA GLU A 466 -2.98 -28.40 12.31
C GLU A 466 -4.43 -28.87 12.44
N ALA A 467 -4.64 -30.08 12.96
CA ALA A 467 -5.97 -30.66 13.14
C ALA A 467 -6.82 -29.81 14.09
N ARG A 468 -6.24 -29.29 15.18
CA ARG A 468 -6.93 -28.36 16.10
C ARG A 468 -7.30 -27.04 15.41
N CYS A 469 -6.38 -26.47 14.64
CA CYS A 469 -6.60 -25.20 13.94
C CYS A 469 -7.64 -25.33 12.81
N ALA A 470 -7.77 -26.53 12.22
CA ALA A 470 -8.79 -26.82 11.21
C ALA A 470 -10.23 -26.65 11.75
N TRP A 471 -10.46 -26.72 13.06
CA TRP A 471 -11.76 -26.46 13.69
C TRP A 471 -12.13 -24.96 13.78
N LEU A 472 -11.19 -24.05 13.49
CA LEU A 472 -11.35 -22.60 13.71
C LEU A 472 -11.78 -22.28 15.16
N VAL A 473 -12.52 -21.18 15.31
CA VAL A 473 -13.17 -20.74 16.55
C VAL A 473 -14.65 -21.16 16.58
N PRO A 474 -15.30 -21.23 17.76
CA PRO A 474 -16.68 -21.70 17.88
C PRO A 474 -17.70 -20.93 17.03
N GLY A 475 -17.49 -19.63 16.84
CA GLY A 475 -18.35 -18.77 16.02
C GLY A 475 -18.27 -19.05 14.51
N MET A 476 -17.19 -19.65 14.02
CA MET A 476 -16.95 -19.90 12.58
C MET A 476 -17.06 -21.37 12.18
N VAL A 477 -17.00 -22.30 13.14
CA VAL A 477 -17.01 -23.75 12.84
C VAL A 477 -18.31 -24.19 12.17
N ARG A 478 -19.46 -23.60 12.55
CA ARG A 478 -20.76 -23.92 11.96
C ARG A 478 -20.78 -23.63 10.46
N ASP A 479 -20.29 -22.47 10.05
CA ASP A 479 -20.24 -22.07 8.63
C ASP A 479 -19.26 -22.95 7.85
N LYS A 480 -18.12 -23.31 8.47
CA LYS A 480 -17.16 -24.24 7.88
C LYS A 480 -17.79 -25.61 7.62
N VAL A 481 -18.47 -26.18 8.62
CA VAL A 481 -19.16 -27.47 8.49
C VAL A 481 -20.26 -27.37 7.42
N ALA A 482 -21.04 -26.30 7.41
CA ALA A 482 -22.10 -26.11 6.41
C ALA A 482 -21.53 -26.04 4.99
N ALA A 483 -20.41 -25.33 4.78
CA ALA A 483 -19.71 -25.26 3.51
C ALA A 483 -19.17 -26.63 3.07
N LEU A 484 -18.54 -27.37 4.00
CA LEU A 484 -18.08 -28.75 3.76
C LEU A 484 -19.25 -29.68 3.38
N MET A 485 -20.41 -29.57 4.04
CA MET A 485 -21.59 -30.37 3.68
C MET A 485 -22.12 -30.04 2.29
N LYS A 486 -22.10 -28.77 1.88
CA LYS A 486 -22.53 -28.33 0.54
C LYS A 486 -21.60 -28.82 -0.57
N GLY A 487 -20.31 -28.95 -0.28
CA GLY A 487 -19.28 -29.45 -1.20
C GLY A 487 -19.31 -30.96 -1.43
N LEU A 488 -20.05 -31.73 -0.62
CA LEU A 488 -20.15 -33.18 -0.77
C LEU A 488 -20.75 -33.60 -2.13
N PRO A 489 -20.37 -34.79 -2.65
CA PRO A 489 -20.96 -35.35 -3.86
C PRO A 489 -22.49 -35.44 -3.76
N LYS A 490 -23.18 -35.23 -4.90
CA LYS A 490 -24.66 -35.13 -4.97
C LYS A 490 -25.39 -36.26 -4.24
N GLY A 491 -24.89 -37.49 -4.30
CA GLY A 491 -25.48 -38.65 -3.62
C GLY A 491 -25.51 -38.54 -2.10
N ILE A 492 -24.44 -38.03 -1.49
CA ILE A 492 -24.33 -37.85 -0.03
C ILE A 492 -25.01 -36.54 0.38
N ARG A 493 -24.78 -35.46 -0.37
CA ARG A 493 -25.33 -34.12 -0.07
C ARG A 493 -26.85 -34.09 0.00
N ASN A 494 -27.55 -34.82 -0.86
CA ASN A 494 -29.02 -34.87 -0.83
C ASN A 494 -29.55 -35.48 0.48
N ARG A 495 -28.76 -36.32 1.16
CA ARG A 495 -29.11 -36.98 2.42
C ARG A 495 -28.67 -36.19 3.66
N THR A 496 -27.97 -35.07 3.48
CA THR A 496 -27.60 -34.14 4.57
C THR A 496 -28.53 -32.93 4.62
N VAL A 497 -29.59 -32.88 3.80
CA VAL A 497 -30.62 -31.83 3.83
C VAL A 497 -31.72 -32.18 4.85
N PRO A 498 -32.18 -31.25 5.71
CA PRO A 498 -31.74 -29.85 5.85
C PRO A 498 -30.32 -29.69 6.40
N VAL A 499 -29.46 -28.95 5.69
CA VAL A 499 -28.02 -28.84 6.02
C VAL A 499 -27.80 -28.28 7.43
N GLN A 500 -28.61 -27.30 7.84
CA GLN A 500 -28.47 -26.66 9.15
C GLN A 500 -28.80 -27.60 10.32
N GLU A 501 -29.78 -28.49 10.15
CA GLU A 501 -30.09 -29.52 11.14
C GLU A 501 -28.98 -30.56 11.22
N PHE A 502 -28.42 -30.94 10.07
CA PHE A 502 -27.30 -31.88 10.02
C PHE A 502 -26.05 -31.31 10.70
N VAL A 503 -25.72 -30.05 10.41
CA VAL A 503 -24.61 -29.33 11.06
C VAL A 503 -24.83 -29.22 12.57
N THR A 504 -26.04 -28.87 13.00
CA THR A 504 -26.38 -28.79 14.43
C THR A 504 -26.25 -30.14 15.11
N GLY A 505 -26.71 -31.22 14.45
CA GLY A 505 -26.53 -32.59 14.94
C GLY A 505 -25.06 -33.00 15.03
N PHE A 506 -24.22 -32.64 14.06
CA PHE A 506 -22.78 -32.89 14.11
C PHE A 506 -22.12 -32.15 15.27
N LEU A 507 -22.34 -30.84 15.39
CA LEU A 507 -21.71 -30.02 16.44
C LEU A 507 -22.19 -30.39 17.86
N SER A 508 -23.39 -30.97 17.98
CA SER A 508 -23.92 -31.47 19.26
C SER A 508 -23.37 -32.85 19.64
N ALA A 509 -23.09 -33.71 18.65
CA ALA A 509 -22.60 -35.07 18.86
C ALA A 509 -21.07 -35.18 18.85
N SER A 510 -20.37 -34.22 18.26
CA SER A 510 -18.92 -34.23 18.14
C SER A 510 -18.27 -33.62 19.38
N PRO A 511 -17.12 -34.15 19.84
CA PRO A 511 -16.28 -33.47 20.82
C PRO A 511 -15.64 -32.26 20.14
N SER A 512 -16.42 -31.20 19.92
CA SER A 512 -15.84 -29.91 19.59
C SER A 512 -14.87 -29.55 20.72
N PRO A 513 -13.66 -29.03 20.42
CA PRO A 513 -12.73 -28.55 21.44
C PRO A 513 -13.36 -27.35 22.15
N ARG A 514 -14.16 -27.63 23.18
CA ARG A 514 -14.66 -26.63 24.10
C ARG A 514 -13.58 -26.40 25.15
N PRO A 515 -13.28 -25.14 25.51
CA PRO A 515 -12.47 -24.89 26.69
C PRO A 515 -13.15 -25.54 27.89
N SER A 516 -12.40 -26.33 28.65
CA SER A 516 -12.88 -26.84 29.94
C SER A 516 -13.22 -25.64 30.84
N PRO A 517 -14.36 -25.62 31.54
CA PRO A 517 -14.53 -24.70 32.65
C PRO A 517 -13.39 -24.93 33.64
N LEU A 518 -12.84 -23.82 34.16
CA LEU A 518 -11.92 -23.83 35.29
C LEU A 518 -12.54 -24.66 36.42
N LYS A 519 -11.70 -25.45 37.11
CA LYS A 519 -12.09 -26.29 38.25
C LYS A 519 -12.89 -25.49 39.29
N GLY A 520 -14.21 -25.62 39.25
CA GLY A 520 -15.13 -25.02 40.20
C GLY A 520 -16.56 -25.24 39.73
N GLU A 521 -17.39 -25.85 40.59
CA GLU A 521 -18.84 -26.04 40.43
C GLU A 521 -19.33 -27.28 39.64
N GLY A 522 -19.45 -28.40 40.37
CA GLY A 522 -20.76 -29.01 40.64
C GLY A 522 -21.57 -29.64 39.50
N VAL A 523 -21.08 -29.77 38.27
CA VAL A 523 -21.80 -30.47 37.20
C VAL A 523 -21.22 -31.87 37.01
N THR A 524 -22.03 -32.91 37.24
CA THR A 524 -21.68 -34.30 36.96
C THR A 524 -21.37 -34.49 35.47
N PRO A 525 -20.19 -35.00 35.08
CA PRO A 525 -19.85 -35.22 33.68
C PRO A 525 -20.69 -36.36 33.08
N SER A 526 -21.10 -36.16 31.82
CA SER A 526 -21.73 -37.18 30.98
C SER A 526 -20.73 -38.33 30.72
N PRO A 527 -21.17 -39.61 30.58
CA PRO A 527 -20.30 -40.80 30.57
C PRO A 527 -19.37 -40.95 29.36
N LEU A 528 -19.27 -39.94 28.49
CA LEU A 528 -18.38 -39.90 27.34
C LEU A 528 -17.23 -38.88 27.51
N VAL A 529 -17.16 -38.20 28.64
CA VAL A 529 -16.05 -37.31 28.99
C VAL A 529 -15.09 -38.09 29.88
N GLY A 530 -14.18 -38.83 29.23
CA GLY A 530 -13.02 -39.40 29.90
C GLY A 530 -12.16 -38.29 30.49
N GLU A 531 -11.64 -38.54 31.69
CA GLU A 531 -10.73 -37.69 32.42
C GLU A 531 -9.55 -37.23 31.54
N GLY A 532 -9.27 -35.92 31.54
CA GLY A 532 -8.01 -35.33 31.10
C GLY A 532 -7.64 -35.51 29.62
N TRP A 533 -7.76 -34.44 28.83
CA TRP A 533 -7.01 -34.36 27.58
C TRP A 533 -5.53 -34.09 27.89
N GLY A 534 -4.79 -35.13 28.27
CA GLY A 534 -3.33 -35.16 28.16
C GLY A 534 -2.96 -35.59 26.75
N GLU A 535 -2.13 -34.80 26.05
CA GLU A 535 -1.29 -35.14 24.87
C GLU A 535 -1.89 -36.02 23.73
N GLY A 536 -3.19 -36.26 23.68
CA GLY A 536 -3.85 -37.11 22.70
C GLY A 536 -4.20 -36.38 21.40
N GLU A 537 -3.83 -36.97 20.27
CA GLU A 537 -4.04 -36.51 18.89
C GLU A 537 -5.41 -35.85 18.66
N SER A 538 -5.43 -34.54 18.41
CA SER A 538 -6.65 -33.86 17.95
C SER A 538 -7.08 -34.45 16.61
N LEU A 539 -8.30 -35.00 16.54
CA LEU A 539 -8.83 -35.54 15.30
C LEU A 539 -9.18 -34.40 14.33
N ALA A 540 -8.74 -34.51 13.07
CA ALA A 540 -9.08 -33.54 12.03
C ALA A 540 -10.61 -33.46 11.82
N ILE A 541 -11.13 -32.25 11.59
CA ILE A 541 -12.58 -32.00 11.43
C ILE A 541 -13.21 -32.83 10.31
N THR A 542 -12.48 -33.07 9.22
CA THR A 542 -12.91 -33.91 8.09
C THR A 542 -13.03 -35.38 8.48
N THR A 543 -12.10 -35.89 9.29
CA THR A 543 -12.16 -37.24 9.86
C THR A 543 -13.33 -37.40 10.83
N ALA A 544 -13.57 -36.40 11.69
CA ALA A 544 -14.73 -36.35 12.57
C ALA A 544 -16.04 -36.36 11.77
N LEU A 545 -16.12 -35.58 10.69
CA LEU A 545 -17.27 -35.54 9.79
C LEU A 545 -17.48 -36.86 9.04
N SER A 546 -16.42 -37.47 8.49
CA SER A 546 -16.50 -38.79 7.86
C SER A 546 -17.03 -39.85 8.82
N THR A 547 -16.58 -39.82 10.08
CA THR A 547 -17.05 -40.74 11.13
C THR A 547 -18.53 -40.51 11.45
N PHE A 548 -18.94 -39.25 11.59
CA PHE A 548 -20.33 -38.89 11.84
C PHE A 548 -21.25 -39.31 10.68
N ILE A 549 -20.84 -39.06 9.43
CA ILE A 549 -21.57 -39.47 8.23
C ILE A 549 -21.67 -40.99 8.14
N ARG A 550 -20.58 -41.72 8.40
CA ARG A 550 -20.59 -43.19 8.44
C ARG A 550 -21.55 -43.72 9.48
N ASN A 551 -21.57 -43.14 10.68
CA ASN A 551 -22.44 -43.59 11.75
C ASN A 551 -23.92 -43.31 11.46
N LYS A 552 -24.22 -42.10 10.97
CA LYS A 552 -25.59 -41.59 10.76
C LYS A 552 -26.22 -42.04 9.43
N LEU A 553 -25.43 -42.11 8.36
CA LEU A 553 -25.91 -42.41 6.99
C LEU A 553 -25.49 -43.79 6.47
N LYS A 554 -24.57 -44.49 7.17
CA LYS A 554 -23.93 -45.75 6.72
C LYS A 554 -23.17 -45.62 5.40
N GLU A 555 -22.67 -44.42 5.12
CA GLU A 555 -21.88 -44.09 3.92
C GLU A 555 -20.45 -43.75 4.30
N THR A 556 -19.49 -44.17 3.48
CA THR A 556 -18.07 -43.84 3.70
C THR A 556 -17.66 -42.69 2.80
N VAL A 557 -17.17 -41.60 3.39
CA VAL A 557 -16.58 -40.48 2.66
C VAL A 557 -15.06 -40.64 2.66
N ALA A 558 -14.49 -40.80 1.47
CA ALA A 558 -13.05 -40.93 1.30
C ALA A 558 -12.34 -39.57 1.55
N PRO A 559 -11.11 -39.54 2.10
CA PRO A 559 -10.38 -38.30 2.38
C PRO A 559 -10.27 -37.35 1.18
N GLU A 560 -10.07 -37.90 -0.02
CA GLU A 560 -9.90 -37.16 -1.28
C GLU A 560 -11.16 -36.38 -1.68
N VAL A 561 -12.33 -36.76 -1.13
CA VAL A 561 -13.57 -36.01 -1.33
C VAL A 561 -13.49 -34.66 -0.64
N TRP A 562 -12.94 -34.61 0.57
CA TRP A 562 -12.81 -33.36 1.33
C TRP A 562 -11.77 -32.42 0.72
N GLU A 563 -10.68 -32.97 0.19
CA GLU A 563 -9.61 -32.19 -0.46
C GLU A 563 -10.06 -31.48 -1.75
N LYS A 564 -11.09 -32.01 -2.42
CA LYS A 564 -11.69 -31.41 -3.62
C LYS A 564 -12.69 -30.30 -3.31
N ILE A 565 -13.05 -30.09 -2.04
CA ILE A 565 -14.01 -29.06 -1.64
C ILE A 565 -13.25 -27.76 -1.44
N GLU A 566 -13.43 -26.83 -2.37
CA GLU A 566 -12.94 -25.47 -2.21
C GLU A 566 -13.78 -24.73 -1.19
N LEU A 567 -13.15 -24.37 -0.08
CA LEU A 567 -13.76 -23.50 0.92
C LEU A 567 -13.37 -22.04 0.67
N PRO A 568 -14.28 -21.08 0.91
CA PRO A 568 -13.93 -19.68 1.00
C PRO A 568 -12.74 -19.45 1.94
N ALA A 569 -11.85 -18.52 1.58
CA ALA A 569 -10.61 -18.27 2.32
C ALA A 569 -10.85 -18.06 3.83
N HIS A 570 -11.87 -17.30 4.21
CA HIS A 570 -12.22 -17.03 5.62
C HIS A 570 -12.62 -18.27 6.43
N LEU A 571 -12.88 -19.42 5.81
CA LEU A 571 -13.14 -20.71 6.48
C LEU A 571 -11.86 -21.54 6.67
N HIS A 572 -10.70 -20.92 6.50
CA HIS A 572 -9.38 -21.45 6.85
C HIS A 572 -8.75 -20.56 7.92
N MET A 573 -7.99 -21.16 8.83
CA MET A 573 -7.18 -20.39 9.78
C MET A 573 -6.10 -19.69 8.98
N ASN A 574 -5.94 -18.38 9.20
CA ASN A 574 -4.77 -17.66 8.72
C ASN A 574 -3.72 -17.65 9.83
N TYR A 575 -2.46 -17.86 9.51
CA TYR A 575 -1.37 -17.88 10.49
C TYR A 575 -0.44 -16.71 10.21
N CYS A 576 -0.14 -15.90 11.23
CA CYS A 576 0.87 -14.86 11.19
C CYS A 576 2.02 -15.27 12.11
N VAL A 577 3.19 -15.55 11.56
CA VAL A 577 4.37 -15.94 12.33
C VAL A 577 5.18 -14.68 12.62
N VAL A 578 5.46 -14.42 13.91
CA VAL A 578 6.19 -13.24 14.37
C VAL A 578 7.49 -13.63 15.06
N ASP A 579 8.46 -12.71 15.04
CA ASP A 579 9.68 -12.83 15.84
C ASP A 579 9.46 -12.42 17.32
N ASP A 580 10.54 -12.44 18.12
CA ASP A 580 10.50 -12.06 19.53
C ASP A 580 10.21 -10.55 19.76
N ALA A 581 10.30 -9.70 18.71
CA ALA A 581 9.94 -8.28 18.73
C ALA A 581 8.49 -8.01 18.28
N GLY A 582 7.76 -9.06 17.87
CA GLY A 582 6.40 -8.97 17.33
C GLY A 582 6.33 -8.57 15.86
N GLN A 583 7.46 -8.59 15.13
CA GLN A 583 7.50 -8.31 13.70
C GLN A 583 7.09 -9.54 12.89
N GLU A 584 6.23 -9.36 11.89
CA GLU A 584 5.81 -10.44 10.99
C GLU A 584 6.99 -10.95 10.14
N LEU A 585 7.21 -12.26 10.20
CA LEU A 585 8.19 -12.99 9.39
C LEU A 585 7.54 -13.61 8.15
N ALA A 586 6.35 -14.20 8.31
CA ALA A 586 5.55 -14.72 7.22
C ALA A 586 4.09 -14.88 7.64
N GLN A 587 3.19 -14.79 6.67
CA GLN A 587 1.77 -15.00 6.86
C GLN A 587 1.16 -15.87 5.75
N GLY A 588 0.21 -16.72 6.11
CA GLY A 588 -0.52 -17.53 5.14
C GLY A 588 -1.48 -18.52 5.78
N ARG A 589 -2.28 -19.19 4.94
CA ARG A 589 -3.28 -20.19 5.38
C ARG A 589 -2.78 -21.63 5.26
N ASN A 590 -1.61 -21.83 4.66
CA ASN A 590 -0.98 -23.15 4.51
C ASN A 590 0.12 -23.31 5.58
N LEU A 591 -0.22 -24.00 6.67
CA LEU A 591 0.70 -24.22 7.79
C LEU A 591 1.91 -25.06 7.37
N ALA A 592 1.73 -26.04 6.48
CA ALA A 592 2.82 -26.88 5.99
C ALA A 592 3.85 -26.06 5.19
N GLU A 593 3.39 -25.13 4.35
CA GLU A 593 4.28 -24.21 3.63
C GLU A 593 5.04 -23.28 4.57
N LEU A 594 4.38 -22.79 5.62
CA LEU A 594 5.04 -21.97 6.65
C LEU A 594 6.09 -22.78 7.43
N LYS A 595 5.78 -24.02 7.84
CA LYS A 595 6.74 -24.93 8.46
C LYS A 595 7.91 -25.26 7.52
N GLN A 596 7.67 -25.42 6.23
CA GLN A 596 8.74 -25.66 5.26
C GLN A 596 9.69 -24.45 5.14
N LYS A 597 9.15 -23.22 5.11
CA LYS A 597 9.94 -21.99 4.96
C LYS A 597 10.68 -21.60 6.23
N LEU A 598 10.01 -21.71 7.39
CA LEU A 598 10.49 -21.16 8.65
C LEU A 598 10.81 -22.23 9.71
N GLY A 599 10.57 -23.52 9.45
CA GLY A 599 10.70 -24.59 10.45
C GLY A 599 12.13 -24.77 10.98
N GLN A 600 13.15 -24.64 10.13
CA GLN A 600 14.55 -24.66 10.59
C GLN A 600 14.87 -23.43 11.45
N ALA A 601 14.38 -22.25 11.05
CA ALA A 601 14.54 -21.03 11.84
C ALA A 601 13.78 -21.14 13.17
N ALA A 602 12.61 -21.77 13.19
CA ALA A 602 11.82 -22.06 14.38
C ALA A 602 12.57 -22.99 15.34
N GLN A 603 13.18 -24.06 14.83
CA GLN A 603 13.99 -24.98 15.62
C GLN A 603 15.25 -24.30 16.17
N MET A 604 15.99 -23.54 15.36
CA MET A 604 17.16 -22.78 15.82
C MET A 604 16.76 -21.74 16.86
N THR A 605 15.67 -21.00 16.62
CA THR A 605 15.16 -20.00 17.56
C THR A 605 14.77 -20.69 18.85
N PHE A 606 14.08 -21.84 18.81
CA PHE A 606 13.70 -22.63 19.98
C PHE A 606 14.90 -23.02 20.86
N ALA A 607 16.03 -23.40 20.24
CA ALA A 607 17.27 -23.75 20.93
C ALA A 607 18.07 -22.52 21.44
N GLN A 608 17.93 -21.36 20.78
CA GLN A 608 18.67 -20.14 21.14
C GLN A 608 18.17 -19.51 22.46
N GLY A 609 19.12 -19.09 23.31
CA GLY A 609 18.85 -18.28 24.50
C GLY A 609 18.68 -19.07 25.81
N THR A 610 18.77 -20.40 25.75
CA THR A 610 18.78 -21.25 26.95
C THR A 610 20.15 -21.88 27.15
N ALA A 611 20.83 -21.51 28.23
CA ALA A 611 21.93 -22.29 28.78
C ALA A 611 21.35 -23.60 29.33
N THR A 612 21.03 -24.55 28.45
CA THR A 612 20.67 -25.89 28.88
C THR A 612 21.95 -26.62 29.33
N PRO A 613 21.88 -27.58 30.26
CA PRO A 613 23.04 -28.34 30.70
C PRO A 613 23.71 -29.17 29.58
N PHE A 614 23.13 -29.18 28.38
CA PHE A 614 23.38 -30.16 27.35
C PHE A 614 23.94 -29.57 26.06
N ASP A 615 24.07 -28.25 25.88
CA ASP A 615 24.72 -27.70 24.67
C ASP A 615 26.24 -27.91 24.77
N ARG A 616 26.71 -28.99 24.14
CA ARG A 616 28.13 -29.34 24.08
C ARG A 616 28.48 -29.82 22.68
N GLU A 617 29.50 -29.20 22.12
CA GLU A 617 30.05 -29.51 20.80
C GLU A 617 31.39 -30.26 20.92
N GLY A 618 31.86 -30.83 19.81
CA GLY A 618 33.20 -31.43 19.75
C GLY A 618 33.36 -32.72 20.56
N ILE A 619 32.26 -33.41 20.88
CA ILE A 619 32.25 -34.61 21.70
C ILE A 619 32.82 -35.78 20.88
N THR A 620 33.82 -36.47 21.42
CA THR A 620 34.46 -37.63 20.77
C THR A 620 34.37 -38.92 21.59
N GLN A 621 33.88 -38.83 22.82
CA GLN A 621 33.64 -39.94 23.75
C GLN A 621 32.42 -39.63 24.63
N TRP A 622 31.83 -40.64 25.26
CA TRP A 622 30.70 -40.43 26.17
C TRP A 622 31.19 -39.90 27.53
N ASP A 623 31.23 -38.58 27.70
CA ASP A 623 31.76 -37.91 28.91
C ASP A 623 30.86 -36.75 29.38
N PHE A 624 29.56 -36.81 29.06
CA PHE A 624 28.57 -35.76 29.31
C PHE A 624 27.40 -36.21 30.21
N GLY A 625 27.50 -37.38 30.83
CA GLY A 625 26.48 -37.90 31.75
C GLY A 625 25.26 -38.50 31.05
N ASP A 626 24.10 -38.41 31.70
CA ASP A 626 22.83 -38.97 31.24
C ASP A 626 22.10 -37.98 30.32
N LEU A 627 21.57 -38.47 29.20
CA LEU A 627 20.82 -37.69 28.21
C LEU A 627 19.31 -37.99 28.32
N PRO A 628 18.54 -37.19 29.09
CA PRO A 628 17.12 -37.46 29.36
C PRO A 628 16.25 -37.43 28.08
N GLU A 629 15.12 -38.14 28.07
CA GLU A 629 14.21 -38.18 26.91
C GLU A 629 13.59 -36.82 26.57
N LYS A 630 13.26 -36.04 27.60
CA LYS A 630 12.73 -34.68 27.49
C LYS A 630 13.26 -33.82 28.63
N VAL A 631 13.42 -32.53 28.37
CA VAL A 631 13.80 -31.51 29.34
C VAL A 631 12.83 -30.34 29.28
N SER A 632 12.43 -29.84 30.43
CA SER A 632 11.64 -28.60 30.51
C SER A 632 12.56 -27.43 30.85
N PHE A 633 12.41 -26.33 30.13
CA PHE A 633 13.22 -25.11 30.30
C PHE A 633 12.34 -23.87 30.17
N ASN A 634 12.80 -22.74 30.71
CA ASN A 634 12.07 -21.48 30.61
C ASN A 634 12.66 -20.58 29.53
N ARG A 635 11.80 -20.02 28.68
CA ARG A 635 12.13 -18.95 27.73
C ARG A 635 11.26 -17.74 28.07
N GLY A 636 11.86 -16.69 28.62
CA GLY A 636 11.10 -15.57 29.19
C GLY A 636 10.21 -16.03 30.36
N SER A 637 8.91 -15.78 30.28
CA SER A 637 7.91 -16.23 31.27
C SER A 637 7.26 -17.58 30.95
N GLN A 638 7.68 -18.25 29.87
CA GLN A 638 7.06 -19.49 29.38
C GLN A 638 7.92 -20.71 29.69
N THR A 639 7.28 -21.80 30.10
CA THR A 639 7.93 -23.12 30.26
C THR A 639 7.72 -23.93 28.98
N LEU A 640 8.82 -24.36 28.35
CA LEU A 640 8.83 -25.15 27.12
C LEU A 640 9.44 -26.52 27.40
N THR A 641 8.98 -27.54 26.66
CA THR A 641 9.57 -28.89 26.67
C THR A 641 10.36 -29.12 25.40
N GLY A 642 11.64 -29.50 25.52
CA GLY A 642 12.51 -29.88 24.41
C GLY A 642 13.09 -31.29 24.57
N TYR A 643 13.65 -31.83 23.49
CA TYR A 643 14.11 -33.22 23.37
C TYR A 643 15.60 -33.24 23.01
N PRO A 644 16.51 -33.53 23.95
CA PRO A 644 17.94 -33.49 23.68
C PRO A 644 18.38 -34.76 22.93
N ALA A 645 19.22 -34.58 21.92
CA ALA A 645 19.75 -35.66 21.09
C ALA A 645 21.17 -35.36 20.61
N LEU A 646 21.91 -36.43 20.33
CA LEU A 646 23.21 -36.35 19.68
C LEU A 646 23.05 -36.01 18.19
N VAL A 647 23.92 -35.18 17.65
CA VAL A 647 23.97 -34.81 16.24
C VAL A 647 25.33 -35.24 15.65
N ASP A 648 25.31 -35.82 14.45
CA ASP A 648 26.52 -36.24 13.75
C ASP A 648 27.15 -35.03 13.01
N GLU A 649 28.29 -34.54 13.51
CA GLU A 649 29.06 -33.44 12.91
C GLU A 649 30.19 -33.94 11.99
N GLY A 650 30.19 -35.24 11.66
CA GLY A 650 31.19 -35.88 10.81
C GLY A 650 32.47 -36.28 11.55
N GLU A 651 33.18 -35.36 12.18
CA GLU A 651 34.42 -35.69 12.93
C GLU A 651 34.19 -35.90 14.42
N ASN A 652 33.07 -35.37 14.93
CA ASN A 652 32.66 -35.41 16.32
C ASN A 652 31.13 -35.47 16.40
N VAL A 653 30.59 -35.42 17.61
CA VAL A 653 29.15 -35.24 17.84
C VAL A 653 28.91 -34.00 18.68
N SER A 654 27.76 -33.37 18.50
CA SER A 654 27.23 -32.31 19.35
C SER A 654 25.96 -32.81 20.04
N ILE A 655 25.56 -32.18 21.13
CA ILE A 655 24.24 -32.37 21.71
C ILE A 655 23.42 -31.12 21.43
N HIS A 656 22.25 -31.30 20.83
CA HIS A 656 21.31 -30.22 20.53
C HIS A 656 19.94 -30.52 21.09
N LEU A 657 19.20 -29.45 21.39
CA LEU A 657 17.82 -29.51 21.84
C LEU A 657 16.85 -29.35 20.66
N PHE A 658 15.97 -30.33 20.49
CA PHE A 658 14.94 -30.32 19.45
C PHE A 658 13.57 -29.94 20.04
N ASP A 659 12.73 -29.34 19.21
CA ASP A 659 11.36 -28.95 19.54
C ASP A 659 10.35 -30.11 19.45
N THR A 660 10.73 -31.22 18.80
CA THR A 660 9.92 -32.43 18.63
C THR A 660 10.71 -33.71 18.95
N ALA A 661 10.03 -34.71 19.52
CA ALA A 661 10.64 -36.00 19.89
C ALA A 661 11.15 -36.79 18.67
N GLN A 662 10.44 -36.69 17.54
CA GLN A 662 10.78 -37.40 16.32
C GLN A 662 12.11 -36.91 15.74
N ALA A 663 12.27 -35.60 15.54
CA ALA A 663 13.51 -35.01 15.04
C ALA A 663 14.70 -35.33 15.94
N ALA A 664 14.49 -35.33 17.27
CA ALA A 664 15.49 -35.75 18.24
C ALA A 664 15.91 -37.22 18.04
N ASN A 665 14.96 -38.14 17.89
CA ASN A 665 15.27 -39.57 17.75
C ASN A 665 16.02 -39.90 16.45
N GLU A 666 15.66 -39.26 15.33
CA GLU A 666 16.37 -39.41 14.06
C GLU A 666 17.82 -38.93 14.17
N SER A 667 18.02 -37.74 14.75
CA SER A 667 19.36 -37.20 14.98
C SER A 667 20.16 -38.10 15.91
N MET A 668 19.56 -38.54 17.02
CA MET A 668 20.18 -39.37 18.05
C MET A 668 20.80 -40.65 17.46
N ARG A 669 20.12 -41.29 16.50
CA ARG A 669 20.65 -42.50 15.83
C ARG A 669 21.96 -42.20 15.10
N GLY A 670 22.00 -41.11 14.33
CA GLY A 670 23.20 -40.67 13.62
C GLY A 670 24.36 -40.33 14.57
N GLY A 671 24.07 -39.56 15.62
CA GLY A 671 25.06 -39.18 16.63
C GLY A 671 25.63 -40.39 17.39
N VAL A 672 24.79 -41.32 17.84
CA VAL A 672 25.24 -42.56 18.51
C VAL A 672 26.14 -43.39 17.58
N ARG A 673 25.76 -43.53 16.30
CA ARG A 673 26.56 -44.26 15.31
C ARG A 673 27.94 -43.62 15.17
N ARG A 674 28.02 -42.29 15.03
CA ARG A 674 29.29 -41.55 14.94
C ARG A 674 30.16 -41.77 16.18
N LEU A 675 29.57 -41.63 17.37
CA LEU A 675 30.31 -41.79 18.63
C LEU A 675 30.85 -43.22 18.80
N LEU A 676 30.10 -44.24 18.37
CA LEU A 676 30.56 -45.63 18.32
C LEU A 676 31.67 -45.84 17.28
N MET A 677 31.63 -45.17 16.12
CA MET A 677 32.72 -45.19 15.14
C MET A 677 34.01 -44.61 15.72
N LEU A 678 33.91 -43.53 16.51
CA LEU A 678 35.06 -42.93 17.21
C LEU A 678 35.60 -43.86 18.31
N ALA A 679 34.72 -44.49 19.10
CA ALA A 679 35.11 -45.43 20.14
C ALA A 679 35.75 -46.73 19.59
N LEU A 680 35.40 -47.12 18.35
CA LEU A 680 35.93 -48.30 17.66
C LEU A 680 36.84 -47.93 16.48
N LYS A 681 37.53 -46.78 16.57
CA LYS A 681 38.33 -46.19 15.47
C LYS A 681 39.32 -47.16 14.82
N GLU A 682 40.01 -47.98 15.61
CA GLU A 682 40.99 -48.92 15.06
C GLU A 682 40.33 -50.07 14.31
N GLN A 683 39.17 -50.57 14.78
CA GLN A 683 38.40 -51.58 14.06
C GLN A 683 37.80 -51.02 12.76
N ILE A 684 37.31 -49.77 12.79
CA ILE A 684 36.80 -49.09 11.59
C ILE A 684 37.92 -48.84 10.57
N LYS A 685 39.10 -48.35 11.00
CA LYS A 685 40.27 -48.21 10.10
C LYS A 685 40.70 -49.56 9.51
N GLN A 686 40.68 -50.63 10.30
CA GLN A 686 41.02 -51.96 9.82
C GLN A 686 40.00 -52.45 8.78
N LEU A 687 38.70 -52.21 9.02
CA LEU A 687 37.64 -52.50 8.07
C LEU A 687 37.82 -51.71 6.77
N GLU A 688 38.08 -50.41 6.88
CA GLU A 688 38.29 -49.51 5.73
C GLU A 688 39.45 -49.97 4.83
N LYS A 689 40.55 -50.45 5.43
CA LYS A 689 41.71 -50.98 4.69
C LYS A 689 41.46 -52.34 4.07
N ASN A 690 40.61 -53.18 4.68
CA ASN A 690 40.47 -54.59 4.35
C ASN A 690 39.04 -54.97 3.95
N ILE A 691 38.38 -54.16 3.12
CA ILE A 691 37.10 -54.54 2.53
C ILE A 691 37.35 -55.61 1.44
N PRO A 692 36.82 -56.84 1.60
CA PRO A 692 37.03 -57.91 0.61
C PRO A 692 36.60 -57.49 -0.81
N ASN A 693 37.46 -57.73 -1.80
CA ASN A 693 37.20 -57.48 -3.23
C ASN A 693 36.75 -56.04 -3.58
N PHE A 694 37.12 -55.04 -2.77
CA PHE A 694 36.64 -53.67 -2.96
C PHE A 694 36.95 -53.06 -4.34
N ASN A 695 38.14 -53.30 -4.91
CA ASN A 695 38.48 -52.79 -6.24
C ASN A 695 37.52 -53.29 -7.33
N GLN A 696 37.04 -54.53 -7.21
CA GLN A 696 36.05 -55.10 -8.13
C GLN A 696 34.69 -54.45 -7.94
N LEU A 697 34.26 -54.26 -6.68
CA LEU A 697 33.01 -53.56 -6.34
C LEU A 697 33.02 -52.13 -6.86
N ALA A 698 34.11 -51.39 -6.65
CA ALA A 698 34.29 -50.03 -7.14
C ALA A 698 34.22 -49.95 -8.67
N LEU A 699 34.80 -50.92 -9.38
CA LEU A 699 34.72 -50.99 -10.84
C LEU A 699 33.28 -51.24 -11.32
N GLN A 700 32.55 -52.15 -10.67
CA GLN A 700 31.15 -52.45 -10.99
C GLN A 700 30.19 -51.29 -10.65
N ALA A 701 30.51 -50.52 -9.60
CA ALA A 701 29.72 -49.39 -9.13
C ALA A 701 30.03 -48.06 -9.84
N ARG A 702 31.02 -48.02 -10.76
CA ARG A 702 31.54 -46.77 -11.35
C ARG A 702 30.49 -45.86 -12.01
N ASN A 703 29.40 -46.46 -12.51
CA ASN A 703 28.31 -45.74 -13.18
C ASN A 703 27.23 -45.27 -12.19
N ILE A 704 27.36 -45.58 -10.89
CA ILE A 704 26.41 -45.24 -9.83
C ILE A 704 27.03 -44.19 -8.90
N MET A 705 28.26 -44.44 -8.41
CA MET A 705 28.94 -43.55 -7.48
C MET A 705 30.47 -43.71 -7.53
N ALA A 706 31.19 -42.72 -7.02
CA ALA A 706 32.65 -42.74 -6.92
C ALA A 706 33.14 -43.78 -5.90
N PRO A 707 34.37 -44.32 -6.04
CA PRO A 707 34.90 -45.32 -5.11
C PRO A 707 34.88 -44.88 -3.64
N ASP A 708 35.26 -43.63 -3.34
CA ASP A 708 35.25 -43.14 -1.96
C ASP A 708 33.82 -43.00 -1.39
N ALA A 709 32.85 -42.60 -2.22
CA ALA A 709 31.44 -42.57 -1.83
C ALA A 709 30.88 -43.97 -1.56
N LEU A 710 31.25 -44.97 -2.38
CA LEU A 710 30.88 -46.37 -2.16
C LEU A 710 31.47 -46.90 -0.85
N LYS A 711 32.74 -46.59 -0.59
CA LYS A 711 33.42 -46.98 0.65
C LYS A 711 32.70 -46.38 1.85
N ALA A 712 32.42 -45.08 1.82
CA ALA A 712 31.71 -44.39 2.89
C ALA A 712 30.30 -44.96 3.12
N ASP A 713 29.54 -45.18 2.05
CA ASP A 713 28.18 -45.74 2.11
C ASP A 713 28.17 -47.15 2.72
N LEU A 714 29.07 -48.02 2.25
CA LEU A 714 29.22 -49.37 2.78
C LEU A 714 29.66 -49.36 4.26
N LEU A 715 30.57 -48.46 4.64
CA LEU A 715 31.00 -48.31 6.04
C LEU A 715 29.85 -47.84 6.93
N ILE A 716 29.03 -46.88 6.48
CA ILE A 716 27.85 -46.40 7.23
C ILE A 716 26.84 -47.53 7.39
N ALA A 717 26.55 -48.28 6.32
CA ALA A 717 25.62 -49.41 6.37
C ALA A 717 26.09 -50.51 7.35
N ILE A 718 27.39 -50.85 7.31
CA ILE A 718 28.00 -51.81 8.25
C ILE A 718 27.94 -51.27 9.68
N ALA A 719 28.33 -50.01 9.87
CA ALA A 719 28.35 -49.37 11.18
C ALA A 719 26.94 -49.32 11.78
N ASP A 720 25.94 -48.79 11.07
CA ASP A 720 24.56 -48.72 11.58
C ASP A 720 24.01 -50.10 11.97
N ARG A 721 24.23 -51.12 11.11
CA ARG A 721 23.74 -52.48 11.38
C ARG A 721 24.48 -53.20 12.52
N ALA A 722 25.81 -53.05 12.60
CA ALA A 722 26.62 -53.69 13.62
C ALA A 722 26.48 -52.98 14.97
N PHE A 723 26.38 -51.66 14.94
CA PHE A 723 26.47 -50.79 16.11
C PHE A 723 25.13 -50.55 16.76
N ILE A 724 24.06 -50.46 15.99
CA ILE A 724 22.72 -50.15 16.49
C ILE A 724 21.77 -51.30 16.14
N GLY A 725 21.55 -51.56 14.84
CA GLY A 725 20.54 -52.52 14.40
C GLY A 725 19.15 -52.16 14.95
N GLU A 726 18.55 -53.12 15.64
CA GLU A 726 17.24 -52.99 16.33
C GLU A 726 17.38 -52.71 17.84
N ASP A 727 18.60 -52.47 18.33
CA ASP A 727 18.82 -52.17 19.75
C ASP A 727 18.33 -50.74 20.08
N VAL A 728 17.84 -50.54 21.30
CA VAL A 728 17.46 -49.22 21.83
C VAL A 728 18.69 -48.31 21.90
N LEU A 729 18.55 -47.05 21.48
CA LEU A 729 19.64 -46.07 21.49
C LEU A 729 20.11 -45.78 22.94
N PRO A 730 21.43 -45.81 23.21
CA PRO A 730 21.95 -45.51 24.54
C PRO A 730 21.72 -44.03 24.88
N ARG A 731 21.23 -43.77 26.09
CA ARG A 731 21.06 -42.43 26.68
C ARG A 731 21.91 -42.21 27.94
N ASP A 732 22.71 -43.19 28.33
CA ASP A 732 23.67 -43.12 29.43
C ASP A 732 24.97 -43.85 29.08
N GLU A 733 26.04 -43.58 29.85
CA GLU A 733 27.38 -44.12 29.58
C GLU A 733 27.42 -45.65 29.66
N LYS A 734 26.67 -46.23 30.60
CA LYS A 734 26.64 -47.68 30.83
C LYS A 734 25.99 -48.41 29.67
N ALA A 735 24.88 -47.89 29.15
CA ALA A 735 24.22 -48.36 27.96
C ALA A 735 25.11 -48.21 26.74
N PHE A 736 25.82 -47.08 26.60
CA PHE A 736 26.77 -46.85 25.50
C PHE A 736 27.93 -47.86 25.52
N ILE A 737 28.56 -48.10 26.67
CA ILE A 737 29.63 -49.10 26.82
C ILE A 737 29.14 -50.50 26.43
N LYS A 738 27.96 -50.89 26.92
CA LYS A 738 27.35 -52.19 26.58
C LYS A 738 27.08 -52.30 25.07
N GLN A 739 26.63 -51.21 24.44
CA GLN A 739 26.39 -51.16 23.01
C GLN A 739 27.70 -51.24 22.22
N ARG A 740 28.75 -50.52 22.64
CA ARG A 740 30.11 -50.59 22.05
C ARG A 740 30.67 -52.00 22.08
N ASP A 741 30.54 -52.71 23.21
CA ASP A 741 31.09 -54.07 23.34
C ASP A 741 30.33 -55.06 22.43
N ARG A 742 29.00 -54.95 22.36
CA ARG A 742 28.18 -55.72 21.40
C ARG A 742 28.55 -55.39 19.96
N ALA A 743 28.71 -54.11 19.65
CA ALA A 743 29.11 -53.61 18.34
C ALA A 743 30.45 -54.22 17.91
N ARG A 744 31.45 -54.21 18.80
CA ARG A 744 32.77 -54.81 18.56
C ARG A 744 32.69 -56.30 18.24
N THR A 745 31.85 -57.05 18.94
CA THR A 745 31.65 -58.50 18.69
C THR A 745 30.91 -58.76 17.37
N ARG A 746 29.91 -57.95 17.03
CA ARG A 746 29.09 -58.12 15.81
C ARG A 746 29.80 -57.68 14.54
N LEU A 747 30.69 -56.68 14.63
CA LEU A 747 31.28 -55.99 13.49
C LEU A 747 31.91 -56.92 12.43
N PRO A 748 32.74 -57.94 12.76
CA PRO A 748 33.32 -58.80 11.75
C PRO A 748 32.29 -59.59 10.93
N ALA A 749 31.28 -60.16 11.60
CA ALA A 749 30.24 -60.95 10.94
C ALA A 749 29.32 -60.07 10.08
N VAL A 750 28.96 -58.88 10.57
CA VAL A 750 28.15 -57.92 9.82
C VAL A 750 28.92 -57.36 8.62
N ALA A 751 30.20 -57.03 8.77
CA ALA A 751 31.04 -56.57 7.67
C ALA A 751 31.16 -57.59 6.55
N GLN A 752 31.37 -58.88 6.90
CA GLN A 752 31.41 -59.96 5.92
C GLN A 752 30.05 -60.14 5.22
N GLY A 753 28.95 -60.12 5.99
CA GLY A 753 27.60 -60.25 5.46
C GLY A 753 27.22 -59.10 4.51
N ALA A 754 27.48 -57.85 4.91
CA ALA A 754 27.20 -56.66 4.12
C ALA A 754 28.05 -56.60 2.85
N THR A 755 29.35 -56.92 2.94
CA THR A 755 30.22 -56.97 1.75
C THR A 755 29.75 -58.06 0.77
N ARG A 756 29.32 -59.22 1.27
CA ARG A 756 28.74 -60.29 0.42
C ARG A 756 27.47 -59.82 -0.27
N ILE A 757 26.54 -59.20 0.47
CA ILE A 757 25.31 -58.64 -0.11
C ILE A 757 25.64 -57.60 -1.18
N ALA A 758 26.55 -56.66 -0.90
CA ALA A 758 26.99 -55.67 -1.89
C ALA A 758 27.58 -56.34 -3.14
N THR A 759 28.39 -57.39 -2.97
CA THR A 759 28.95 -58.18 -4.07
C THR A 759 27.85 -58.84 -4.91
N ASP A 760 26.87 -59.45 -4.27
CA ASP A 760 25.73 -60.08 -4.96
C ASP A 760 24.92 -59.02 -5.71
N ILE A 761 24.65 -57.86 -5.11
CA ILE A 761 23.93 -56.75 -5.73
C ILE A 761 24.66 -56.26 -6.99
N PHE A 762 25.94 -55.93 -6.88
CA PHE A 762 26.70 -55.40 -8.03
C PHE A 762 26.93 -56.45 -9.12
N THR A 763 27.03 -57.72 -8.76
CA THR A 763 27.09 -58.82 -9.75
C THR A 763 25.80 -58.89 -10.58
N GLU A 764 24.64 -58.89 -9.92
CA GLU A 764 23.34 -58.94 -10.62
C GLU A 764 23.04 -57.65 -11.38
N TYR A 765 23.46 -56.50 -10.84
CA TYR A 765 23.33 -55.21 -11.51
C TYR A 765 24.20 -55.14 -12.78
N HIS A 766 25.44 -55.63 -12.70
CA HIS A 766 26.34 -55.69 -13.86
C HIS A 766 25.81 -56.63 -14.93
N ALA A 767 25.23 -57.78 -14.55
CA ALA A 767 24.62 -58.73 -15.48
C ALA A 767 23.43 -58.12 -16.26
N LEU A 768 22.74 -57.12 -15.70
CA LEU A 768 21.66 -56.39 -16.36
C LEU A 768 22.15 -55.35 -17.38
N GLN A 769 23.38 -54.84 -17.28
CA GLN A 769 23.85 -53.75 -18.14
C GLN A 769 23.81 -54.12 -19.63
N GLY A 770 24.23 -55.34 -19.99
CA GLY A 770 24.19 -55.81 -21.37
C GLY A 770 22.76 -55.85 -21.95
N PRO A 771 21.84 -56.63 -21.35
CA PRO A 771 20.44 -56.68 -21.77
C PRO A 771 19.76 -55.30 -21.87
N LEU A 772 20.08 -54.36 -20.99
CA LEU A 772 19.50 -53.01 -20.99
C LEU A 772 19.95 -52.14 -22.18
N THR A 773 21.06 -52.46 -22.85
CA THR A 773 21.50 -51.76 -24.06
C THR A 773 20.79 -52.23 -25.34
N GLN A 774 20.06 -53.35 -25.29
CA GLN A 774 19.34 -53.86 -26.44
C GLN A 774 18.11 -53.00 -26.76
N LYS A 775 17.80 -52.87 -28.06
CA LYS A 775 16.67 -52.07 -28.53
C LYS A 775 15.34 -52.65 -28.01
N MET A 776 14.61 -51.87 -27.24
CA MET A 776 13.31 -52.25 -26.65
C MET A 776 12.27 -51.14 -26.80
N SER A 777 11.00 -51.45 -26.53
CA SER A 777 9.91 -50.46 -26.58
C SER A 777 10.10 -49.38 -25.51
N HIS A 778 9.84 -48.11 -25.85
CA HIS A 778 9.99 -46.99 -24.92
C HIS A 778 9.30 -47.20 -23.55
N PRO A 779 8.05 -47.72 -23.45
CA PRO A 779 7.41 -47.92 -22.14
C PRO A 779 8.08 -48.98 -21.25
N LEU A 780 8.76 -49.97 -21.84
CA LEU A 780 9.54 -50.95 -21.09
C LEU A 780 10.85 -50.33 -20.60
N GLN A 781 11.55 -49.63 -21.50
CA GLN A 781 12.82 -49.01 -21.16
C GLN A 781 12.65 -48.01 -20.00
N THR A 782 11.63 -47.16 -20.08
CA THR A 782 11.30 -46.21 -19.00
C THR A 782 11.00 -46.92 -17.69
N ASP A 783 10.15 -47.96 -17.69
CA ASP A 783 9.81 -48.69 -16.47
C ASP A 783 11.02 -49.39 -15.82
N LEU A 784 11.88 -50.03 -16.63
CA LEU A 784 13.08 -50.68 -16.13
C LEU A 784 14.07 -49.67 -15.55
N GLN A 785 14.24 -48.52 -16.21
CA GLN A 785 15.10 -47.45 -15.73
C GLN A 785 14.56 -46.83 -14.44
N THR A 786 13.25 -46.59 -14.35
CA THR A 786 12.59 -46.15 -13.11
C THR A 786 12.80 -47.19 -12.00
N GLN A 787 12.48 -48.46 -12.23
CA GLN A 787 12.63 -49.50 -11.20
C GLN A 787 14.10 -49.60 -10.73
N LEU A 788 15.08 -49.56 -11.64
CA LEU A 788 16.49 -49.64 -11.29
C LEU A 788 16.97 -48.43 -10.49
N THR A 789 16.57 -47.21 -10.87
CA THR A 789 16.96 -45.99 -10.14
C THR A 789 16.35 -45.93 -8.74
N HIS A 790 15.22 -46.60 -8.50
CA HIS A 790 14.65 -46.74 -7.15
C HIS A 790 15.22 -47.90 -6.33
N LEU A 791 15.99 -48.81 -6.93
CA LEU A 791 16.67 -49.92 -6.23
C LEU A 791 18.16 -49.63 -6.01
N ILE A 792 18.80 -48.97 -6.98
CA ILE A 792 20.23 -48.69 -7.03
C ILE A 792 20.41 -47.20 -7.35
N TYR A 793 20.72 -46.41 -6.33
CA TYR A 793 20.96 -44.97 -6.39
C TYR A 793 22.19 -44.62 -5.52
N PRO A 794 22.77 -43.41 -5.64
CA PRO A 794 23.85 -42.99 -4.75
C PRO A 794 23.45 -43.15 -3.28
N HIS A 795 24.30 -43.78 -2.47
CA HIS A 795 24.09 -44.05 -1.03
C HIS A 795 23.00 -45.08 -0.66
N PHE A 796 22.56 -45.92 -1.61
CA PHE A 796 21.50 -46.89 -1.34
C PHE A 796 21.87 -47.96 -0.30
N LEU A 797 23.16 -48.25 -0.04
CA LEU A 797 23.54 -49.31 0.91
C LEU A 797 23.22 -48.90 2.34
N SER A 798 23.42 -47.63 2.69
CA SER A 798 23.11 -47.09 4.03
C SER A 798 21.67 -46.59 4.16
N GLN A 799 21.03 -46.15 3.07
CA GLN A 799 19.66 -45.63 3.10
C GLN A 799 18.58 -46.70 2.97
N THR A 800 18.91 -47.88 2.44
CA THR A 800 17.95 -48.98 2.33
C THR A 800 17.87 -49.76 3.65
N PRO A 801 16.67 -49.96 4.23
CA PRO A 801 16.52 -50.79 5.43
C PRO A 801 17.12 -52.17 5.24
N TRP A 802 17.81 -52.67 6.27
CA TRP A 802 18.60 -53.89 6.20
C TRP A 802 17.80 -55.12 5.72
N GLU A 803 16.55 -55.22 6.16
CA GLU A 803 15.63 -56.29 5.75
C GLU A 803 15.39 -56.30 4.23
N HIS A 804 15.36 -55.14 3.58
CA HIS A 804 15.10 -55.01 2.15
C HIS A 804 16.38 -55.04 1.33
N LEU A 805 17.50 -54.56 1.88
CA LEU A 805 18.81 -54.59 1.24
C LEU A 805 19.20 -56.02 0.83
N GLN A 806 18.90 -57.01 1.68
CA GLN A 806 19.13 -58.44 1.41
C GLN A 806 18.37 -58.98 0.19
N HIS A 807 17.26 -58.33 -0.19
CA HIS A 807 16.39 -58.78 -1.27
C HIS A 807 16.69 -58.11 -2.61
N ILE A 808 17.52 -57.05 -2.65
CA ILE A 808 17.89 -56.36 -3.89
C ILE A 808 18.45 -57.33 -4.95
N PRO A 809 19.39 -58.26 -4.66
CA PRO A 809 19.87 -59.21 -5.68
C PRO A 809 18.74 -60.02 -6.31
N ARG A 810 17.72 -60.40 -5.52
CA ARG A 810 16.55 -61.13 -6.01
C ARG A 810 15.67 -60.25 -6.90
N TYR A 811 15.48 -58.98 -6.56
CA TYR A 811 14.73 -58.04 -7.40
C TYR A 811 15.43 -57.81 -8.74
N LEU A 812 16.76 -57.68 -8.74
CA LEU A 812 17.56 -57.58 -9.97
C LEU A 812 17.45 -58.85 -10.83
N LYS A 813 17.53 -60.05 -10.22
CA LYS A 813 17.26 -61.31 -10.92
C LYS A 813 15.84 -61.38 -11.50
N ALA A 814 14.84 -60.85 -10.81
CA ALA A 814 13.48 -60.80 -11.31
C ALA A 814 13.36 -59.94 -12.57
N ILE A 815 14.10 -58.83 -12.64
CA ILE A 815 14.21 -58.00 -13.86
C ILE A 815 14.84 -58.81 -15.01
N GLN A 816 15.92 -59.55 -14.76
CA GLN A 816 16.55 -60.42 -15.77
C GLN A 816 15.54 -61.46 -16.31
N ARG A 817 14.85 -62.18 -15.40
CA ARG A 817 13.83 -63.18 -15.78
C ARG A 817 12.67 -62.59 -16.57
N ARG A 818 12.24 -61.37 -16.23
CA ARG A 818 11.23 -60.65 -16.98
C ARG A 818 11.67 -60.38 -18.42
N LEU A 819 12.91 -59.88 -18.60
CA LEU A 819 13.48 -59.63 -19.93
C LEU A 819 13.56 -60.91 -20.78
N GLU A 820 13.97 -62.03 -20.19
CA GLU A 820 14.01 -63.34 -20.86
C GLU A 820 12.62 -63.83 -21.28
N LYS A 821 11.66 -63.84 -20.34
CA LYS A 821 10.32 -64.41 -20.56
C LYS A 821 9.44 -63.56 -21.48
N ARG A 822 9.66 -62.25 -21.51
CA ARG A 822 8.85 -61.32 -22.32
C ARG A 822 8.92 -61.63 -23.81
N LEU A 823 10.03 -62.16 -24.31
CA LEU A 823 10.19 -62.55 -25.72
C LEU A 823 9.11 -63.54 -26.19
N GLY A 824 8.61 -64.39 -25.28
CA GLY A 824 7.55 -65.36 -25.58
C GLY A 824 6.12 -64.89 -25.30
N ASN A 825 5.91 -63.79 -24.57
CA ASN A 825 4.55 -63.35 -24.19
C ASN A 825 4.46 -61.86 -23.80
N ALA A 826 4.65 -60.96 -24.76
CA ALA A 826 4.66 -59.51 -24.55
C ALA A 826 3.31 -58.93 -24.08
N GLU A 827 2.19 -59.49 -24.52
CA GLU A 827 0.85 -59.01 -24.13
C GLU A 827 0.58 -59.24 -22.63
N ARG A 828 0.97 -60.41 -22.10
CA ARG A 828 0.84 -60.73 -20.68
C ARG A 828 1.72 -59.84 -19.80
N ASP A 829 2.96 -59.56 -20.22
CA ASP A 829 3.84 -58.60 -19.56
C ASP A 829 3.17 -57.22 -19.46
N GLY A 830 2.59 -56.75 -20.57
CA GLY A 830 1.87 -55.48 -20.62
C GLY A 830 0.70 -55.39 -19.65
N LYS A 831 -0.13 -56.45 -19.55
CA LYS A 831 -1.26 -56.51 -18.60
C LYS A 831 -0.80 -56.46 -17.15
N HIS A 832 0.20 -57.27 -16.78
CA HIS A 832 0.75 -57.26 -15.42
C HIS A 832 1.35 -55.89 -15.05
N MET A 833 2.05 -55.26 -16.01
CA MET A 833 2.64 -53.95 -15.79
C MET A 833 1.65 -52.81 -15.63
N ALA A 834 0.50 -52.87 -16.31
CA ALA A 834 -0.55 -51.86 -16.13
C ALA A 834 -0.99 -51.78 -14.67
N SER A 835 -1.19 -52.94 -14.02
CA SER A 835 -1.57 -53.01 -12.60
C SER A 835 -0.46 -52.51 -11.66
N VAL A 836 0.82 -52.81 -11.96
CA VAL A 836 1.94 -52.30 -11.17
C VAL A 836 2.07 -50.78 -11.32
N ARG A 837 1.90 -50.25 -12.54
CA ARG A 837 2.04 -48.82 -12.83
C ARG A 837 0.99 -47.98 -12.11
N GLU A 838 -0.25 -48.46 -12.05
CA GLU A 838 -1.32 -47.79 -11.30
C GLU A 838 -0.95 -47.61 -9.82
N LEU A 839 -0.53 -48.69 -9.16
CA LEU A 839 -0.12 -48.65 -7.74
C LEU A 839 1.15 -47.81 -7.53
N TRP A 840 2.07 -47.82 -8.50
CA TRP A 840 3.29 -47.01 -8.47
C TRP A 840 2.98 -45.51 -8.53
N GLN A 841 2.08 -45.09 -9.42
CA GLN A 841 1.66 -43.69 -9.53
C GLN A 841 0.94 -43.21 -8.27
N GLN A 842 0.12 -44.07 -7.66
CA GLN A 842 -0.50 -43.78 -6.36
C GLN A 842 0.57 -43.55 -5.29
N TYR A 843 1.55 -44.44 -5.20
CA TYR A 843 2.69 -44.33 -4.30
C TYR A 843 3.47 -43.02 -4.49
N GLU A 844 3.88 -42.68 -5.72
CA GLU A 844 4.63 -41.46 -6.00
C GLU A 844 3.86 -40.19 -5.61
N ALA A 845 2.56 -40.15 -5.92
CA ALA A 845 1.70 -39.03 -5.54
C ALA A 845 1.62 -38.87 -4.01
N ARG A 846 1.54 -39.98 -3.27
CA ARG A 846 1.49 -39.96 -1.80
C ARG A 846 2.82 -39.57 -1.18
N VAL A 847 3.95 -40.06 -1.70
CA VAL A 847 5.29 -39.65 -1.25
C VAL A 847 5.45 -38.14 -1.37
N GLU A 848 5.05 -37.55 -2.50
CA GLU A 848 5.14 -36.11 -2.70
C GLU A 848 4.23 -35.34 -1.74
N LYS A 849 3.02 -35.86 -1.47
CA LYS A 849 2.09 -35.27 -0.50
C LYS A 849 2.63 -35.32 0.92
N HIS A 850 3.12 -36.47 1.35
CA HIS A 850 3.74 -36.67 2.67
C HIS A 850 4.96 -35.79 2.85
N ARG A 851 5.83 -35.70 1.85
CA ARG A 851 6.99 -34.80 1.85
C ARG A 851 6.58 -33.34 2.06
N LYS A 852 5.55 -32.85 1.36
CA LYS A 852 5.04 -31.49 1.53
C LYS A 852 4.40 -31.27 2.90
N ALA A 853 3.74 -32.29 3.44
CA ALA A 853 3.07 -32.22 4.74
C ALA A 853 4.02 -32.50 5.92
N GLY A 854 5.29 -32.86 5.66
CA GLY A 854 6.21 -33.33 6.69
C GLY A 854 5.77 -34.63 7.38
N ILE A 855 4.90 -35.41 6.73
CA ILE A 855 4.40 -36.68 7.25
C ILE A 855 5.43 -37.76 6.95
N GLN A 856 5.80 -38.53 7.97
CA GLN A 856 6.52 -39.79 7.78
C GLN A 856 5.56 -40.94 8.08
N ASP A 857 5.40 -41.84 7.10
CA ASP A 857 4.50 -42.98 7.20
C ASP A 857 5.25 -44.29 6.95
N GLU A 858 5.43 -45.08 8.01
CA GLU A 858 6.03 -46.40 7.93
C GLU A 858 5.23 -47.34 7.02
N LYS A 859 3.90 -47.17 6.92
CA LYS A 859 3.03 -47.96 6.03
C LYS A 859 3.29 -47.64 4.58
N LEU A 860 3.56 -46.36 4.25
CA LEU A 860 3.96 -45.96 2.90
C LEU A 860 5.31 -46.59 2.52
N THR A 861 6.26 -46.59 3.46
CA THR A 861 7.57 -47.24 3.29
C THR A 861 7.41 -48.75 3.09
N ALA A 862 6.59 -49.42 3.89
CA ALA A 862 6.29 -50.85 3.71
C ALA A 862 5.62 -51.13 2.36
N PHE A 863 4.66 -50.29 1.94
CA PHE A 863 3.97 -50.41 0.66
C PHE A 863 4.94 -50.33 -0.52
N ARG A 864 5.94 -49.44 -0.46
CA ARG A 864 7.01 -49.35 -1.48
C ARG A 864 7.67 -50.70 -1.74
N TRP A 865 7.98 -51.45 -0.69
CA TRP A 865 8.66 -52.74 -0.82
C TRP A 865 7.71 -53.86 -1.26
N MET A 866 6.43 -53.79 -0.87
CA MET A 866 5.40 -54.68 -1.39
C MET A 866 5.25 -54.58 -2.92
N LEU A 867 5.52 -53.41 -3.52
CA LEU A 867 5.53 -53.24 -4.98
C LEU A 867 6.62 -54.08 -5.66
N GLU A 868 7.81 -54.18 -5.06
CA GLU A 868 8.88 -55.05 -5.59
C GLU A 868 8.50 -56.52 -5.47
N GLU A 869 7.90 -56.92 -4.34
CA GLU A 869 7.41 -58.28 -4.17
C GLU A 869 6.30 -58.61 -5.18
N LEU A 870 5.40 -57.66 -5.46
CA LEU A 870 4.39 -57.82 -6.50
C LEU A 870 5.07 -58.04 -7.88
N ARG A 871 6.10 -57.27 -8.22
CA ARG A 871 6.86 -57.46 -9.46
C ARG A 871 7.49 -58.86 -9.52
N VAL A 872 8.11 -59.35 -8.44
CA VAL A 872 8.63 -60.73 -8.38
C VAL A 872 7.50 -61.74 -8.64
N SER A 873 6.35 -61.60 -7.97
CA SER A 873 5.21 -62.53 -8.13
C SER A 873 4.59 -62.55 -9.52
N LEU A 874 4.69 -61.44 -10.26
CA LEU A 874 4.09 -61.31 -11.60
C LEU A 874 5.04 -61.74 -12.71
N PHE A 875 6.35 -61.52 -12.55
CA PHE A 875 7.33 -61.69 -13.63
C PHE A 875 8.31 -62.84 -13.40
N ALA A 876 8.54 -63.27 -12.16
CA ALA A 876 9.56 -64.25 -11.80
C ALA A 876 9.11 -65.14 -10.62
N GLN A 877 7.96 -65.81 -10.77
CA GLN A 877 7.33 -66.65 -9.74
C GLN A 877 8.25 -67.72 -9.13
N GLU A 878 9.17 -68.25 -9.93
CA GLU A 878 10.18 -69.23 -9.53
C GLU A 878 11.13 -68.71 -8.43
N LEU A 879 11.31 -67.38 -8.31
CA LEU A 879 12.18 -66.78 -7.29
C LEU A 879 11.55 -66.74 -5.90
N LYS A 880 10.22 -66.95 -5.82
CA LYS A 880 9.37 -66.89 -4.61
C LYS A 880 9.41 -65.53 -3.89
N THR A 881 8.33 -65.19 -3.21
CA THR A 881 8.21 -64.00 -2.35
C THR A 881 8.27 -64.42 -0.88
N PRO A 882 8.74 -63.56 0.05
CA PRO A 882 8.89 -63.93 1.46
C PRO A 882 7.54 -64.05 2.18
N TYR A 883 6.51 -63.41 1.63
CA TYR A 883 5.12 -63.51 2.05
C TYR A 883 4.20 -63.49 0.80
N PRO A 884 2.95 -63.97 0.90
CA PRO A 884 2.06 -63.97 -0.25
C PRO A 884 1.63 -62.53 -0.59
N VAL A 885 1.80 -62.15 -1.86
CA VAL A 885 1.57 -60.80 -2.37
C VAL A 885 0.65 -60.86 -3.60
N SER A 886 -0.24 -59.88 -3.75
CA SER A 886 -1.14 -59.77 -4.90
C SER A 886 -1.66 -58.33 -4.98
N TYR A 887 -2.19 -57.92 -6.14
CA TYR A 887 -2.81 -56.61 -6.30
C TYR A 887 -3.86 -56.31 -5.21
N LYS A 888 -4.73 -57.28 -4.90
CA LYS A 888 -5.76 -57.13 -3.84
C LYS A 888 -5.17 -56.88 -2.45
N ARG A 889 -4.00 -57.46 -2.15
CA ARG A 889 -3.31 -57.26 -0.86
C ARG A 889 -2.63 -55.90 -0.79
N LEU A 890 -2.04 -55.43 -1.90
CA LEU A 890 -1.51 -54.05 -1.96
C LEU A 890 -2.66 -53.03 -1.86
N ALA A 891 -3.76 -53.22 -2.58
CA ALA A 891 -4.93 -52.34 -2.47
C ALA A 891 -5.43 -52.24 -1.01
N LYS A 892 -5.45 -53.34 -0.26
CA LYS A 892 -5.77 -53.32 1.17
C LYS A 892 -4.71 -52.61 2.01
N ALA A 893 -3.41 -52.87 1.77
CA ALA A 893 -2.33 -52.18 2.48
C ALA A 893 -2.35 -50.66 2.24
N TRP A 894 -2.77 -50.22 1.06
CA TRP A 894 -2.94 -48.82 0.70
C TRP A 894 -3.99 -48.11 1.56
N GLU A 895 -5.06 -48.81 1.98
CA GLU A 895 -6.09 -48.26 2.88
C GLU A 895 -5.53 -47.93 4.28
N GLU A 896 -4.40 -48.53 4.66
CA GLU A 896 -3.72 -48.27 5.94
C GLU A 896 -2.68 -47.15 5.84
N VAL A 897 -2.34 -46.68 4.63
CA VAL A 897 -1.38 -45.59 4.40
C VAL A 897 -2.05 -44.26 4.74
N ALA A 898 -1.40 -43.44 5.58
CA ALA A 898 -1.88 -42.14 6.00
C ALA A 898 -2.24 -41.27 4.78
N PRO A 899 -3.46 -40.72 4.69
CA PRO A 899 -3.98 -40.12 3.47
C PRO A 899 -3.21 -38.89 2.97
#